data_AF-A0A1A9NHJ0-F1
#
_entry.id   AF-A0A1A9NHJ0-F1
#
_cell.length_a   1.000
_cell.length_b   1.000
_cell.length_c   1.000
_cell.angle_alpha   90.00
_cell.angle_beta   90.00
_cell.angle_gamma   90.00
#
_symmetry.space_group_name_H-M   'P 1'
#
loop_
_entity.id
_entity.type
_entity.pdbx_description
1 polymer ?
#
loop_
_entity_poly.entity_id
_entity_poly.type
_entity_poly.pdbx_seq_one_letter_code
_entity_poly.pdbx_strand_id
1 'polypeptide(L)'
;MKTLTWNETPVVFECEGSRLVGIAALPARPAATGVLIIVGGPQYRAGSHRQFTLLARHLAGLGIASLRFDYRGMGDSEGEKRSFDQINADIGAALETFLQLAPAIERVALWGLCDAASAAMCYAPTDGRVEQLILLNPWLQSSPNVARTRLRLYYPARLGQMNFWAKLLALEVDIPVTVRGFLDDLKSTFHWQGKSGSSVNSIADEHMLAGLGQFGGQVLFIMSEKDLTAGIFRTQVEHDRRWQQACQAATFLDIPGADHTFSTRKFRDQVAQVTAHSCFTHALHAETGTNEVFPMRAALRAELTSMSRLPDDGLQAAWTALEARSDASIFQSWSWMKSWLEALPDATEIYRLDIWNGEELVGIGLFGKSTQTRHKLIRSRVLWLSESGSPALDTLTIEHNNLLIARGWENRVWPAAIDELMRHKQAWDEIRISGITNAISRISIEQYAQAMGLIPQTEFSKPYFWVDLEGMRPNREEYLRALSRNTRQQIRRAMKLYAEKGPLEISLAGSQEEALSYLDQLKLLHQAYWNKKGLPGAFSTGFSNRFHRNLVTDGFANNQIQLARITAGEDTIGILYNFTHQNHVCNYQAGLVYGEDPKLKPGLVCHTLAIEMNIMLGNKSYDFLMGDSQYKRSLSTQEGMMYWLTLRQQKVRFQIENVAKQARYKLHAAIRTHDIAG
;
A
#
# COMPACT_ATOMS: atom_id res chain seq x y z
N MET A 1 19.49 10.83 1.60
CA MET A 1 19.05 11.58 0.41
C MET A 1 19.97 12.79 0.23
N LYS A 2 20.66 12.94 -0.90
CA LYS A 2 20.96 14.29 -1.37
C LYS A 2 19.64 14.80 -1.94
N THR A 3 18.96 15.68 -1.21
CA THR A 3 17.74 16.33 -1.70
C THR A 3 18.09 16.97 -3.04
N LEU A 4 17.46 16.53 -4.13
CA LEU A 4 17.56 17.25 -5.40
C LEU A 4 17.13 18.69 -5.12
N THR A 5 17.91 19.67 -5.58
CA THR A 5 17.57 21.07 -5.41
C THR A 5 16.42 21.42 -6.36
N TRP A 6 15.39 22.06 -5.83
CA TRP A 6 14.21 22.51 -6.57
C TRP A 6 13.64 23.78 -5.93
N ASN A 7 12.87 24.56 -6.67
CA ASN A 7 12.22 25.78 -6.19
C ASN A 7 10.71 25.79 -6.54
N GLU A 8 9.91 26.50 -5.75
CA GLU A 8 8.56 26.91 -6.15
C GLU A 8 8.58 28.36 -6.60
N THR A 9 8.05 28.64 -7.78
CA THR A 9 7.98 29.98 -8.34
C THR A 9 6.52 30.32 -8.63
N PRO A 10 5.98 31.43 -8.07
CA PRO A 10 4.68 31.92 -8.49
C PRO A 10 4.77 32.51 -9.90
N VAL A 11 3.73 32.29 -10.69
CA VAL A 11 3.66 32.69 -12.09
C VAL A 11 2.33 33.35 -12.36
N VAL A 12 2.36 34.45 -13.11
CA VAL A 12 1.16 35.10 -13.64
C VAL A 12 1.28 35.09 -15.16
N PHE A 13 0.24 34.64 -15.85
CA PHE A 13 0.20 34.51 -17.30
C PHE A 13 -1.15 34.93 -17.87
N GLU A 14 -1.18 35.32 -19.13
CA GLU A 14 -2.38 35.84 -19.80
C GLU A 14 -3.15 34.72 -20.50
N CYS A 15 -4.48 34.72 -20.38
CA CYS A 15 -5.38 33.86 -21.15
C CYS A 15 -6.60 34.69 -21.61
N GLU A 16 -6.69 34.94 -22.92
CA GLU A 16 -7.79 35.70 -23.54
C GLU A 16 -8.06 37.05 -22.83
N GLY A 17 -6.99 37.75 -22.45
CA GLY A 17 -7.06 39.06 -21.78
C GLY A 17 -7.40 39.03 -20.28
N SER A 18 -7.36 37.85 -19.64
CA SER A 18 -7.45 37.69 -18.19
C SER A 18 -6.14 37.15 -17.62
N ARG A 19 -5.69 37.67 -16.48
CA ARG A 19 -4.51 37.16 -15.79
C ARG A 19 -4.82 35.94 -14.94
N LEU A 20 -4.09 34.87 -15.18
CA LEU A 20 -4.16 33.61 -14.44
C LEU A 20 -2.95 33.42 -13.54
N VAL A 21 -3.17 32.77 -12.40
CA VAL A 21 -2.17 32.55 -11.37
C VAL A 21 -1.82 31.06 -11.29
N GLY A 22 -0.53 30.76 -11.27
CA GLY A 22 -0.01 29.42 -11.06
C GLY A 22 1.20 29.37 -10.13
N ILE A 23 1.56 28.16 -9.69
CA ILE A 23 2.79 27.89 -8.97
C ILE A 23 3.54 26.76 -9.70
N ALA A 24 4.72 27.08 -10.22
CA ALA A 24 5.61 26.10 -10.83
C ALA A 24 6.55 25.52 -9.78
N ALA A 25 6.64 24.19 -9.69
CA ALA A 25 7.67 23.49 -8.93
C ALA A 25 8.72 22.98 -9.92
N LEU A 26 9.90 23.61 -9.90
CA LEU A 26 10.95 23.38 -10.89
C LEU A 26 12.18 22.73 -10.24
N PRO A 27 12.52 21.49 -10.60
CA PRO A 27 13.78 20.87 -10.22
C PRO A 27 14.95 21.48 -10.99
N ALA A 28 16.15 21.49 -10.39
CA ALA A 28 17.36 22.00 -11.05
C ALA A 28 17.72 21.24 -12.33
N ARG A 29 17.28 19.99 -12.46
CA ARG A 29 17.40 19.16 -13.67
C ARG A 29 16.05 18.47 -13.93
N PRO A 30 15.14 19.10 -14.68
CA PRO A 30 13.87 18.50 -15.04
C PRO A 30 14.02 17.24 -15.88
N ALA A 31 13.19 16.24 -15.60
CA ALA A 31 12.96 15.11 -16.49
C ALA A 31 12.25 15.58 -17.78
N ALA A 32 12.33 14.76 -18.83
CA ALA A 32 11.68 15.04 -20.12
C ALA A 32 10.15 15.09 -20.03
N THR A 33 9.55 14.42 -19.04
CA THR A 33 8.11 14.47 -18.77
C THR A 33 7.81 15.44 -17.64
N GLY A 34 6.97 16.46 -17.92
CA GLY A 34 6.42 17.37 -16.92
C GLY A 34 4.96 17.07 -16.57
N VAL A 35 4.48 17.55 -15.44
CA VAL A 35 3.08 17.37 -15.00
C VAL A 35 2.35 18.70 -14.91
N LEU A 36 1.31 18.88 -15.73
CA LEU A 36 0.38 20.01 -15.61
C LEU A 36 -0.82 19.60 -14.78
N ILE A 37 -0.97 20.20 -13.60
CA ILE A 37 -2.03 19.92 -12.63
C ILE A 37 -3.19 20.88 -12.89
N ILE A 38 -4.26 20.34 -13.46
CA ILE A 38 -5.53 21.05 -13.66
C ILE A 38 -6.29 21.02 -12.34
N VAL A 39 -6.56 22.21 -11.81
CA VAL A 39 -7.33 22.37 -10.57
C VAL A 39 -8.82 22.24 -10.90
N GLY A 40 -9.56 21.49 -10.08
CA GLY A 40 -10.98 21.19 -10.30
C GLY A 40 -11.83 21.32 -9.02
N GLY A 41 -13.14 21.45 -9.18
CA GLY A 41 -14.10 21.68 -8.11
C GLY A 41 -13.97 23.07 -7.50
N PRO A 42 -14.56 23.33 -6.31
CA PRO A 42 -14.43 24.60 -5.60
C PRO A 42 -13.07 24.71 -4.88
N GLN A 43 -11.98 24.40 -5.59
CA GLN A 43 -10.63 24.35 -5.06
C GLN A 43 -9.74 25.27 -5.88
N TYR A 44 -8.78 25.91 -5.22
CA TYR A 44 -7.71 26.65 -5.88
C TYR A 44 -6.40 25.85 -5.80
N ARG A 45 -5.33 26.37 -6.39
CA ARG A 45 -3.99 25.77 -6.56
C ARG A 45 -3.33 25.15 -5.33
N ALA A 46 -3.84 25.36 -4.12
CA ALA A 46 -3.40 24.61 -2.94
C ALA A 46 -3.91 23.14 -2.96
N GLY A 47 -5.16 22.95 -3.42
CA GLY A 47 -5.92 21.71 -3.32
C GLY A 47 -6.43 21.40 -1.91
N SER A 48 -7.49 20.60 -1.82
CA SER A 48 -7.99 20.08 -0.54
C SER A 48 -6.88 19.39 0.23
N HIS A 49 -6.77 19.65 1.52
CA HIS A 49 -5.70 19.11 2.38
C HIS A 49 -4.27 19.36 1.82
N ARG A 50 -4.10 20.43 1.04
CA ARG A 50 -2.85 20.79 0.33
C ARG A 50 -2.40 19.76 -0.70
N GLN A 51 -3.31 18.93 -1.22
CA GLN A 51 -2.98 17.80 -2.09
C GLN A 51 -2.14 18.21 -3.31
N PHE A 52 -2.53 19.26 -4.04
CA PHE A 52 -1.79 19.70 -5.24
C PHE A 52 -0.42 20.28 -4.88
N THR A 53 -0.33 20.98 -3.75
CA THR A 53 0.95 21.48 -3.24
C THR A 53 1.88 20.34 -2.85
N LEU A 54 1.40 19.36 -2.09
CA LEU A 54 2.23 18.24 -1.64
C LEU A 54 2.65 17.33 -2.80
N LEU A 55 1.76 17.11 -3.78
CA LEU A 55 2.05 16.40 -5.01
C LEU A 55 3.18 17.09 -5.79
N ALA A 56 3.05 18.39 -6.08
CA ALA A 56 4.04 19.15 -6.84
C ALA A 56 5.44 19.10 -6.19
N ARG A 57 5.51 19.20 -4.85
CA ARG A 57 6.76 19.10 -4.10
C ARG A 57 7.36 17.70 -4.12
N HIS A 58 6.51 16.66 -4.04
CA HIS A 58 6.96 15.28 -4.16
C HIS A 58 7.56 15.01 -5.54
N LEU A 59 6.87 15.45 -6.61
CA LEU A 59 7.34 15.34 -7.99
C LEU A 59 8.66 16.08 -8.21
N ALA A 60 8.77 17.33 -7.74
CA ALA A 60 10.00 18.11 -7.83
C ALA A 60 11.17 17.45 -7.09
N GLY A 61 10.91 16.84 -5.93
CA GLY A 61 11.90 16.05 -5.18
C GLY A 61 12.42 14.82 -5.93
N LEU A 62 11.70 14.37 -6.96
CA LEU A 62 12.08 13.27 -7.86
C LEU A 62 12.58 13.74 -9.23
N GLY A 63 12.74 15.06 -9.43
CA GLY A 63 13.20 15.63 -10.69
C GLY A 63 12.10 15.83 -11.74
N ILE A 64 10.83 15.68 -11.38
CA ILE A 64 9.69 15.94 -12.28
C ILE A 64 9.20 17.36 -12.07
N ALA A 65 9.28 18.20 -13.11
CA ALA A 65 8.72 19.54 -13.08
C ALA A 65 7.18 19.50 -13.07
N SER A 66 6.55 20.45 -12.39
CA SER A 66 5.09 20.58 -12.44
C SER A 66 4.61 22.02 -12.38
N LEU A 67 3.48 22.30 -13.03
CA LEU A 67 2.73 23.54 -12.88
C LEU A 67 1.33 23.23 -12.40
N ARG A 68 0.88 23.93 -11.35
CA ARG A 68 -0.53 23.97 -10.92
C ARG A 68 -1.05 25.39 -11.08
N PHE A 69 -2.25 25.56 -11.60
CA PHE A 69 -2.79 26.87 -11.93
C PHE A 69 -4.28 26.98 -11.61
N ASP A 70 -4.72 28.21 -11.34
CA ASP A 70 -6.12 28.57 -11.22
C ASP A 70 -6.61 29.05 -12.60
N TYR A 71 -7.60 28.39 -13.20
CA TYR A 71 -8.23 28.87 -14.44
C TYR A 71 -9.13 30.08 -14.18
N ARG A 72 -9.67 30.71 -15.23
CA ARG A 72 -10.49 31.93 -15.10
C ARG A 72 -11.64 31.78 -14.11
N GLY A 73 -11.78 32.79 -13.24
CA GLY A 73 -12.78 32.83 -12.18
C GLY A 73 -12.58 31.82 -11.05
N MET A 74 -11.37 31.27 -10.90
CA MET A 74 -10.96 30.41 -9.78
C MET A 74 -9.83 31.08 -8.97
N GLY A 75 -9.85 30.90 -7.64
CA GLY A 75 -8.76 31.34 -6.76
C GLY A 75 -8.46 32.83 -6.91
N ASP A 76 -7.20 33.16 -7.23
CA ASP A 76 -6.74 34.54 -7.45
C ASP A 76 -6.69 34.93 -8.95
N SER A 77 -7.17 34.06 -9.84
CA SER A 77 -7.21 34.33 -11.28
C SER A 77 -8.40 35.22 -11.66
N GLU A 78 -8.20 36.07 -12.66
CA GLU A 78 -9.21 36.98 -13.18
C GLU A 78 -10.25 36.25 -14.06
N GLY A 79 -11.28 36.98 -14.46
CA GLY A 79 -12.33 36.50 -15.36
C GLY A 79 -13.51 35.84 -14.66
N GLU A 80 -14.54 35.53 -15.45
CA GLU A 80 -15.77 34.88 -14.97
C GLU A 80 -15.58 33.39 -14.73
N LYS A 81 -16.29 32.86 -13.72
CA LYS A 81 -16.25 31.44 -13.36
C LYS A 81 -16.69 30.56 -14.55
N ARG A 82 -15.85 29.60 -14.91
CA ARG A 82 -16.09 28.64 -16.01
C ARG A 82 -16.51 27.26 -15.51
N SER A 83 -17.25 26.53 -16.34
CA SER A 83 -17.46 25.09 -16.17
C SER A 83 -16.28 24.31 -16.75
N PHE A 84 -16.08 23.07 -16.30
CA PHE A 84 -14.92 22.25 -16.67
C PHE A 84 -14.82 21.95 -18.18
N ASP A 85 -15.92 22.01 -18.92
CA ASP A 85 -15.98 21.84 -20.38
C ASP A 85 -15.63 23.12 -21.16
N GLN A 86 -15.35 24.23 -20.47
CA GLN A 86 -15.07 25.55 -21.03
C GLN A 86 -13.68 26.09 -20.71
N ILE A 87 -12.77 25.26 -20.21
CA ILE A 87 -11.42 25.69 -19.77
C ILE A 87 -10.28 25.27 -20.72
N ASN A 88 -10.59 24.84 -21.94
CA ASN A 88 -9.56 24.39 -22.89
C ASN A 88 -8.53 25.50 -23.18
N ALA A 89 -8.96 26.75 -23.37
CA ALA A 89 -8.06 27.88 -23.58
C ALA A 89 -7.15 28.12 -22.36
N ASP A 90 -7.68 27.97 -21.14
CA ASP A 90 -6.93 28.11 -19.90
C ASP A 90 -5.87 27.01 -19.74
N ILE A 91 -6.21 25.76 -20.07
CA ILE A 91 -5.26 24.64 -20.08
C ILE A 91 -4.15 24.89 -21.10
N GLY A 92 -4.49 25.37 -22.30
CA GLY A 92 -3.51 25.71 -23.34
C GLY A 92 -2.55 26.80 -22.92
N ALA A 93 -3.05 27.91 -22.36
CA ALA A 93 -2.21 29.01 -21.88
C ALA A 93 -1.30 28.57 -20.72
N ALA A 94 -1.80 27.73 -19.81
CA ALA A 94 -1.00 27.16 -18.73
C ALA A 94 0.08 26.20 -19.24
N LEU A 95 -0.24 25.36 -20.23
CA LEU A 95 0.71 24.46 -20.86
C LEU A 95 1.83 25.20 -21.56
N GLU A 96 1.51 26.24 -22.33
CA GLU A 96 2.52 27.08 -22.99
C GLU A 96 3.44 27.76 -21.97
N THR A 97 2.86 28.35 -20.93
CA THR A 97 3.60 28.96 -19.82
C THR A 97 4.50 27.93 -19.14
N PHE A 98 4.02 26.71 -18.92
CA PHE A 98 4.78 25.65 -18.27
C PHE A 98 6.03 25.26 -19.08
N LEU A 99 5.88 25.10 -20.39
CA LEU A 99 6.99 24.76 -21.29
C LEU A 99 8.01 25.90 -21.42
N GLN A 100 7.57 27.17 -21.33
CA GLN A 100 8.49 28.31 -21.28
C GLN A 100 9.33 28.32 -20.00
N LEU A 101 8.73 27.97 -18.85
CA LEU A 101 9.43 27.92 -17.56
C LEU A 101 10.38 26.73 -17.43
N ALA A 102 10.10 25.64 -18.13
CA ALA A 102 10.91 24.42 -18.12
C ALA A 102 11.14 23.89 -19.56
N PRO A 103 12.04 24.53 -20.33
CA PRO A 103 12.29 24.16 -21.74
C PRO A 103 12.85 22.74 -21.94
N ALA A 104 13.32 22.09 -20.88
CA ALA A 104 13.81 20.71 -20.91
C ALA A 104 12.67 19.66 -20.94
N ILE A 105 11.42 20.10 -20.74
CA ILE A 105 10.25 19.23 -20.88
C ILE A 105 9.96 19.04 -22.36
N GLU A 106 9.94 17.78 -22.78
CA GLU A 106 9.58 17.38 -24.14
C GLU A 106 8.12 16.96 -24.23
N ARG A 107 7.56 16.46 -23.12
CA ARG A 107 6.25 15.81 -23.06
C ARG A 107 5.51 16.16 -21.78
N VAL A 108 4.18 16.25 -21.84
CA VAL A 108 3.37 16.62 -20.67
C VAL A 108 2.34 15.55 -20.32
N ALA A 109 2.24 15.27 -19.02
CA ALA A 109 1.14 14.55 -18.41
C ALA A 109 0.13 15.56 -17.84
N LEU A 110 -1.14 15.47 -18.25
CA LEU A 110 -2.21 16.21 -17.59
C LEU A 110 -2.67 15.44 -16.37
N TRP A 111 -2.75 16.12 -15.24
CA TRP A 111 -3.22 15.56 -13.98
C TRP A 111 -4.48 16.29 -13.53
N GLY A 112 -5.55 15.57 -13.23
CA GLY A 112 -6.81 16.17 -12.81
C GLY A 112 -7.58 15.29 -11.83
N LEU A 113 -8.36 15.94 -10.96
CA LEU A 113 -9.27 15.30 -10.01
C LEU A 113 -10.71 15.72 -10.28
N CYS A 114 -11.64 14.76 -10.31
CA CYS A 114 -13.08 15.00 -10.47
C CYS A 114 -13.40 15.65 -11.83
N ASP A 115 -13.95 16.86 -11.83
CA ASP A 115 -14.26 17.64 -13.03
C ASP A 115 -13.01 18.09 -13.80
N ALA A 116 -11.88 18.31 -13.12
CA ALA A 116 -10.59 18.56 -13.79
C ALA A 116 -10.07 17.32 -14.53
N ALA A 117 -10.36 16.11 -14.04
CA ALA A 117 -10.06 14.89 -14.78
C ALA A 117 -10.92 14.82 -16.06
N SER A 118 -12.20 15.19 -15.97
CA SER A 118 -13.09 15.29 -17.12
C SER A 118 -12.64 16.35 -18.13
N ALA A 119 -12.19 17.53 -17.67
CA ALA A 119 -11.62 18.57 -18.51
C ALA A 119 -10.36 18.10 -19.25
N ALA A 120 -9.48 17.36 -18.55
CA ALA A 120 -8.27 16.79 -19.15
C ALA A 120 -8.62 15.84 -20.30
N MET A 121 -9.65 14.99 -20.15
CA MET A 121 -10.11 14.08 -21.21
C MET A 121 -10.60 14.82 -22.45
N CYS A 122 -11.26 15.97 -22.27
CA CYS A 122 -11.73 16.81 -23.37
C CYS A 122 -10.59 17.57 -24.07
N TYR A 123 -9.59 18.03 -23.31
CA TYR A 123 -8.47 18.82 -23.85
C TYR A 123 -7.41 17.98 -24.55
N ALA A 124 -7.04 16.83 -23.99
CA ALA A 124 -5.90 16.01 -24.42
C ALA A 124 -5.78 15.77 -25.94
N PRO A 125 -6.84 15.40 -26.69
CA PRO A 125 -6.72 15.14 -28.13
C PRO A 125 -6.42 16.40 -28.96
N THR A 126 -6.57 17.60 -28.38
CA THR A 126 -6.38 18.87 -29.08
C THR A 126 -4.92 19.35 -29.09
N ASP A 127 -4.04 18.71 -28.30
CA ASP A 127 -2.67 19.16 -28.11
C ASP A 127 -1.67 17.99 -28.18
N GLY A 128 -0.88 17.96 -29.25
CA GLY A 128 0.10 16.89 -29.49
C GLY A 128 1.27 16.84 -28.51
N ARG A 129 1.43 17.83 -27.62
CA ARG A 129 2.45 17.84 -26.56
C ARG A 129 2.02 17.03 -25.32
N VAL A 130 0.72 16.68 -25.25
CA VAL A 130 0.15 15.87 -24.18
C VAL A 130 0.23 14.40 -24.60
N GLU A 131 1.01 13.62 -23.85
CA GLU A 131 1.17 12.18 -24.13
C GLU A 131 0.63 11.29 -23.00
N GLN A 132 0.26 11.88 -21.86
CA GLN A 132 -0.26 11.14 -20.72
C GLN A 132 -1.42 11.86 -20.02
N LEU A 133 -2.39 11.07 -19.57
CA LEU A 133 -3.50 11.49 -18.72
C LEU A 133 -3.43 10.74 -17.38
N ILE A 134 -3.44 11.48 -16.28
CA ILE A 134 -3.50 10.95 -14.91
C ILE A 134 -4.78 11.49 -14.26
N LEU A 135 -5.80 10.64 -14.23
CA LEU A 135 -7.19 11.02 -14.02
C LEU A 135 -7.71 10.44 -12.72
N LEU A 136 -8.01 11.29 -11.75
CA LEU A 136 -8.53 10.87 -10.45
C LEU A 136 -10.03 11.06 -10.39
N ASN A 137 -10.75 9.99 -10.02
CA ASN A 137 -12.21 9.99 -9.81
C ASN A 137 -13.02 10.82 -10.83
N PRO A 138 -12.94 10.55 -12.16
CA PRO A 138 -13.55 11.43 -13.17
C PRO A 138 -15.06 11.62 -12.96
N TRP A 139 -15.54 12.84 -13.16
CA TRP A 139 -16.94 13.20 -12.94
C TRP A 139 -17.76 13.11 -14.22
N LEU A 140 -18.90 12.40 -14.16
CA LEU A 140 -19.90 12.33 -15.23
C LEU A 140 -21.11 13.21 -14.89
N GLN A 141 -21.58 14.00 -15.84
CA GLN A 141 -22.66 14.98 -15.63
C GLN A 141 -24.04 14.31 -15.60
N SER A 142 -24.23 13.21 -16.34
CA SER A 142 -25.49 12.45 -16.35
C SER A 142 -25.23 10.96 -16.46
N SER A 143 -25.42 10.23 -15.35
CA SER A 143 -25.41 8.77 -15.41
C SER A 143 -26.72 8.21 -14.84
N PRO A 144 -27.50 7.43 -15.62
CA PRO A 144 -28.65 6.69 -15.11
C PRO A 144 -28.26 5.63 -14.05
N ASN A 145 -26.95 5.41 -13.84
CA ASN A 145 -26.42 4.45 -12.88
C ASN A 145 -26.24 4.99 -11.46
N VAL A 146 -26.48 6.28 -11.21
CA VAL A 146 -26.37 6.91 -9.86
C VAL A 146 -27.16 6.13 -8.80
N ALA A 147 -28.38 5.69 -9.11
CA ALA A 147 -29.22 4.93 -8.18
C ALA A 147 -28.67 3.52 -7.89
N ARG A 148 -28.12 2.84 -8.90
CA ARG A 148 -27.54 1.48 -8.77
C ARG A 148 -26.20 1.49 -8.04
N THR A 149 -25.35 2.48 -8.31
CA THR A 149 -24.06 2.64 -7.63
C THR A 149 -24.26 3.03 -6.16
N ARG A 150 -25.27 3.87 -5.84
CA ARG A 150 -25.62 4.22 -4.46
C ARG A 150 -26.14 3.00 -3.67
N LEU A 151 -26.90 2.10 -4.30
CA LEU A 151 -27.32 0.83 -3.70
C LEU A 151 -26.12 -0.10 -3.41
N ARG A 152 -25.16 -0.22 -4.33
CA ARG A 152 -23.95 -1.04 -4.15
C ARG A 152 -22.99 -0.51 -3.07
N LEU A 153 -22.79 0.81 -2.99
CA LEU A 153 -21.81 1.42 -2.08
C LEU A 153 -22.33 1.62 -0.64
N TYR A 154 -23.62 1.88 -0.44
CA TYR A 154 -24.16 2.21 0.90
C TYR A 154 -24.80 1.03 1.65
N TYR A 155 -25.33 0.01 0.97
CA TYR A 155 -26.03 -1.09 1.65
C TYR A 155 -25.14 -2.15 2.35
N PRO A 156 -23.90 -2.45 1.90
CA PRO A 156 -23.08 -3.45 2.61
C PRO A 156 -22.70 -3.02 4.03
N ALA A 157 -22.59 -1.71 4.28
CA ALA A 157 -22.18 -1.15 5.57
C ALA A 157 -23.29 -1.09 6.62
N ARG A 158 -24.57 -1.22 6.24
CA ARG A 158 -25.71 -1.12 7.17
C ARG A 158 -26.39 -2.46 7.48
N LEU A 159 -26.36 -3.43 6.56
CA LEU A 159 -26.87 -4.79 6.82
C LEU A 159 -25.99 -5.58 7.80
N GLY A 160 -24.73 -5.17 8.01
CA GLY A 160 -23.77 -5.80 8.92
C GLY A 160 -23.72 -5.22 10.34
N GLN A 161 -24.50 -4.19 10.68
CA GLN A 161 -24.56 -3.68 12.04
C GLN A 161 -25.54 -4.52 12.86
N MET A 162 -25.06 -5.38 13.77
CA MET A 162 -25.96 -6.19 14.63
C MET A 162 -26.92 -5.32 15.46
N ASN A 163 -26.56 -4.07 15.78
CA ASN A 163 -27.45 -3.12 16.47
C ASN A 163 -28.65 -2.66 15.63
N PHE A 164 -28.60 -2.79 14.30
CA PHE A 164 -29.73 -2.51 13.40
C PHE A 164 -30.76 -3.64 13.45
N TRP A 165 -30.32 -4.89 13.38
CA TRP A 165 -31.19 -6.07 13.50
C TRP A 165 -31.71 -6.28 14.92
N ALA A 166 -30.91 -5.99 15.95
CA ALA A 166 -31.33 -6.06 17.35
C ALA A 166 -32.49 -5.10 17.67
N LYS A 167 -32.56 -3.94 17.00
CA LYS A 167 -33.67 -2.99 17.13
C LYS A 167 -34.91 -3.35 16.29
N LEU A 168 -34.72 -4.10 15.21
CA LEU A 168 -35.80 -4.57 14.34
C LEU A 168 -36.49 -5.83 14.90
N LEU A 169 -35.74 -6.70 15.57
CA LEU A 169 -36.22 -7.96 16.15
C LEU A 169 -36.84 -7.82 17.55
N ALA A 170 -36.64 -6.68 18.23
CA ALA A 170 -37.07 -6.51 19.62
C ALA A 170 -38.56 -6.17 19.80
N LEU A 171 -39.31 -5.83 18.73
CA LEU A 171 -40.77 -5.59 18.71
C LEU A 171 -41.40 -4.73 19.85
N GLU A 172 -40.60 -4.08 20.68
CA GLU A 172 -41.04 -3.12 21.69
C GLU A 172 -40.69 -1.72 21.19
N VAL A 173 -41.69 -1.09 20.60
CA VAL A 173 -41.62 0.28 20.12
C VAL A 173 -42.12 1.18 21.25
N ASP A 174 -41.24 2.03 21.77
CA ASP A 174 -41.66 3.38 22.07
C ASP A 174 -40.50 4.38 21.95
N ILE A 175 -40.67 5.31 20.99
CA ILE A 175 -40.45 6.76 21.09
C ILE A 175 -40.10 7.35 19.69
N PRO A 176 -40.94 8.26 19.18
CA PRO A 176 -40.79 8.92 17.87
C PRO A 176 -40.05 10.27 17.99
N VAL A 177 -38.74 10.30 17.72
CA VAL A 177 -38.01 11.54 17.36
C VAL A 177 -37.00 11.31 16.21
N THR A 178 -36.50 10.09 16.03
CA THR A 178 -35.49 9.79 15.01
C THR A 178 -36.06 9.58 13.60
N VAL A 179 -37.36 9.30 13.45
CA VAL A 179 -37.98 9.05 12.14
C VAL A 179 -38.38 10.34 11.43
N ARG A 180 -38.71 11.41 12.18
CA ARG A 180 -39.11 12.69 11.57
C ARG A 180 -37.90 13.44 10.99
N GLY A 181 -36.78 13.47 11.72
CA GLY A 181 -35.50 13.98 11.16
C GLY A 181 -35.01 13.18 9.95
N PHE A 182 -35.24 11.86 9.92
CA PHE A 182 -34.93 11.01 8.77
C PHE A 182 -35.85 11.28 7.56
N LEU A 183 -37.13 11.59 7.79
CA LEU A 183 -38.07 11.98 6.74
C LEU A 183 -37.85 13.42 6.24
N ASP A 184 -37.38 14.32 7.11
CA ASP A 184 -37.04 15.70 6.75
C ASP A 184 -35.70 15.79 6.02
N ASP A 185 -34.71 14.96 6.38
CA ASP A 185 -33.49 14.72 5.58
C ASP A 185 -33.82 14.03 4.25
N LEU A 186 -34.76 13.09 4.22
CA LEU A 186 -35.26 12.53 2.95
C LEU A 186 -35.93 13.60 2.09
N LYS A 187 -36.84 14.40 2.64
CA LYS A 187 -37.56 15.45 1.89
C LYS A 187 -36.65 16.57 1.38
N SER A 188 -35.62 16.96 2.16
CA SER A 188 -34.60 17.93 1.72
C SER A 188 -33.58 17.33 0.75
N THR A 189 -33.35 16.01 0.79
CA THR A 189 -32.57 15.26 -0.21
C THR A 189 -33.35 15.01 -1.53
N PHE A 190 -34.69 15.04 -1.49
CA PHE A 190 -35.56 14.92 -2.67
C PHE A 190 -35.73 16.23 -3.47
N HIS A 191 -35.22 17.38 -2.98
CA HIS A 191 -35.38 18.70 -3.63
C HIS A 191 -34.21 19.13 -4.52
N TRP A 192 -33.21 18.29 -4.79
CA TRP A 192 -32.28 18.57 -5.90
C TRP A 192 -32.97 18.25 -7.24
N GLN A 193 -33.54 19.30 -7.85
CA GLN A 193 -34.17 19.28 -9.17
C GLN A 193 -33.12 19.13 -10.29
N GLY A 194 -32.63 17.92 -10.51
CA GLY A 194 -32.21 17.48 -11.84
C GLY A 194 -33.40 16.80 -12.50
N LYS A 195 -34.06 17.49 -13.45
CA LYS A 195 -35.23 17.00 -14.18
C LYS A 195 -35.06 15.53 -14.59
N SER A 196 -36.04 14.71 -14.23
CA SER A 196 -36.25 13.38 -14.80
C SER A 196 -36.43 13.53 -16.32
N GLY A 197 -35.36 13.29 -17.06
CA GLY A 197 -35.32 13.21 -18.52
C GLY A 197 -34.67 11.89 -18.93
N SER A 198 -35.18 11.32 -20.01
CA SER A 198 -34.75 10.10 -20.70
C SER A 198 -33.24 9.85 -20.78
N SER A 199 -32.88 8.58 -20.99
CA SER A 199 -31.56 7.97 -21.20
C SER A 199 -30.66 8.59 -22.30
N VAL A 200 -30.37 9.89 -22.23
CA VAL A 200 -29.50 10.59 -23.16
C VAL A 200 -28.23 10.98 -22.40
N ASN A 201 -27.07 10.48 -22.83
CA ASN A 201 -25.77 10.91 -22.33
C ASN A 201 -25.67 12.44 -22.49
N SER A 202 -25.14 13.16 -21.49
CA SER A 202 -24.92 14.59 -21.62
C SER A 202 -23.89 14.89 -22.72
N ILE A 203 -23.98 16.09 -23.29
CA ILE A 203 -23.01 16.58 -24.28
C ILE A 203 -21.58 16.52 -23.70
N ALA A 204 -21.42 16.82 -22.41
CA ALA A 204 -20.12 16.77 -21.75
C ALA A 204 -19.57 15.33 -21.62
N ASP A 205 -20.42 14.37 -21.25
CA ASP A 205 -20.03 12.94 -21.18
C ASP A 205 -19.65 12.40 -22.57
N GLU A 206 -20.33 12.85 -23.63
CA GLU A 206 -20.00 12.52 -25.02
C GLU A 206 -18.67 13.13 -25.47
N HIS A 207 -18.36 14.37 -25.08
CA HIS A 207 -17.06 14.98 -25.35
C HIS A 207 -15.92 14.26 -24.63
N MET A 208 -16.12 13.85 -23.37
CA MET A 208 -15.15 13.06 -22.62
C MET A 208 -14.86 11.72 -23.31
N LEU A 209 -15.92 11.03 -23.75
CA LEU A 209 -15.81 9.76 -24.46
C LEU A 209 -15.10 9.91 -25.81
N ALA A 210 -15.47 10.92 -26.59
CA ALA A 210 -14.81 11.23 -27.86
C ALA A 210 -13.34 11.58 -27.64
N GLY A 211 -13.03 12.37 -26.61
CA GLY A 211 -11.66 12.77 -26.31
C GLY A 211 -10.77 11.59 -25.90
N LEU A 212 -11.25 10.70 -25.03
CA LEU A 212 -10.53 9.45 -24.73
C LEU A 212 -10.35 8.56 -25.96
N GLY A 213 -11.38 8.42 -26.80
CA GLY A 213 -11.31 7.58 -27.99
C GLY A 213 -10.33 8.09 -29.06
N GLN A 214 -10.07 9.40 -29.07
CA GLN A 214 -9.12 10.05 -29.99
C GLN A 214 -7.71 10.18 -29.39
N PHE A 215 -7.58 10.09 -28.07
CA PHE A 215 -6.31 10.26 -27.40
C PHE A 215 -5.41 9.03 -27.59
N GLY A 216 -4.31 9.22 -28.31
CA GLY A 216 -3.33 8.15 -28.58
C GLY A 216 -2.28 7.92 -27.49
N GLY A 217 -2.32 8.70 -26.40
CA GLY A 217 -1.36 8.63 -25.30
C GLY A 217 -1.76 7.65 -24.19
N GLN A 218 -0.96 7.62 -23.12
CA GLN A 218 -1.24 6.76 -21.96
C GLN A 218 -2.31 7.35 -21.05
N VAL A 219 -3.24 6.52 -20.60
CA VAL A 219 -4.29 6.92 -19.66
C VAL A 219 -4.19 6.09 -18.38
N LEU A 220 -4.02 6.76 -17.25
CA LEU A 220 -4.05 6.19 -15.92
C LEU A 220 -5.22 6.77 -15.12
N PHE A 221 -6.15 5.91 -14.73
CA PHE A 221 -7.21 6.22 -13.78
C PHE A 221 -6.80 5.83 -12.36
N ILE A 222 -6.87 6.77 -11.42
CA ILE A 222 -6.68 6.52 -9.99
C ILE A 222 -8.04 6.69 -9.30
N MET A 223 -8.59 5.59 -8.79
CA MET A 223 -9.98 5.49 -8.35
C MET A 223 -10.06 5.28 -6.84
N SER A 224 -10.98 5.99 -6.19
CA SER A 224 -11.25 5.87 -4.76
C SER A 224 -12.36 4.85 -4.50
N GLU A 225 -12.05 3.79 -3.73
CA GLU A 225 -12.99 2.68 -3.51
C GLU A 225 -14.31 3.12 -2.84
N LYS A 226 -14.25 4.08 -1.91
CA LYS A 226 -15.43 4.56 -1.15
C LYS A 226 -16.12 5.76 -1.80
N ASP A 227 -15.66 6.20 -2.96
CA ASP A 227 -16.17 7.39 -3.61
C ASP A 227 -17.31 7.09 -4.58
N LEU A 228 -18.39 7.87 -4.47
CA LEU A 228 -19.56 7.71 -5.33
C LEU A 228 -19.25 8.14 -6.77
N THR A 229 -18.47 9.20 -6.97
CA THR A 229 -18.09 9.69 -8.30
C THR A 229 -17.24 8.65 -9.02
N ALA A 230 -16.20 8.13 -8.35
CA ALA A 230 -15.39 7.02 -8.84
C ALA A 230 -16.23 5.78 -9.19
N GLY A 231 -17.17 5.41 -8.32
CA GLY A 231 -18.07 4.28 -8.55
C GLY A 231 -19.00 4.48 -9.75
N ILE A 232 -19.52 5.69 -9.97
CA ILE A 232 -20.39 6.02 -11.12
C ILE A 232 -19.60 5.91 -12.42
N PHE A 233 -18.42 6.52 -12.49
CA PHE A 233 -17.55 6.46 -13.66
C PHE A 233 -17.17 5.01 -13.99
N ARG A 234 -16.75 4.23 -12.98
CA ARG A 234 -16.43 2.81 -13.16
C ARG A 234 -17.63 2.01 -13.67
N THR A 235 -18.82 2.25 -13.12
CA THR A 235 -20.04 1.57 -13.57
C THR A 235 -20.35 1.91 -15.04
N GLN A 236 -20.13 3.16 -15.45
CA GLN A 236 -20.28 3.58 -16.85
C GLN A 236 -19.33 2.83 -17.77
N VAL A 237 -18.04 2.77 -17.42
CA VAL A 237 -17.02 2.02 -18.20
C VAL A 237 -17.35 0.53 -18.24
N GLU A 238 -17.85 -0.06 -17.17
CA GLU A 238 -18.20 -1.49 -17.13
C GLU A 238 -19.40 -1.85 -18.01
N HIS A 239 -20.36 -0.94 -18.21
CA HIS A 239 -21.68 -1.27 -18.81
C HIS A 239 -21.92 -0.64 -20.18
N ASP A 240 -21.12 0.34 -20.60
CA ASP A 240 -21.24 0.97 -21.91
C ASP A 240 -20.08 0.55 -22.83
N ARG A 241 -20.40 -0.13 -23.93
CA ARG A 241 -19.41 -0.64 -24.90
C ARG A 241 -18.52 0.45 -25.49
N ARG A 242 -19.03 1.67 -25.67
CA ARG A 242 -18.25 2.78 -26.22
C ARG A 242 -17.17 3.20 -25.23
N TRP A 243 -17.53 3.29 -23.95
CA TRP A 243 -16.59 3.56 -22.86
C TRP A 243 -15.60 2.42 -22.64
N GLN A 244 -16.02 1.15 -22.77
CA GLN A 244 -15.10 0.00 -22.74
C GLN A 244 -14.04 0.10 -23.84
N GLN A 245 -14.46 0.45 -25.06
CA GLN A 245 -13.56 0.60 -26.20
C GLN A 245 -12.59 1.78 -26.00
N ALA A 246 -13.09 2.94 -25.57
CA ALA A 246 -12.26 4.12 -25.32
C ALA A 246 -11.26 3.90 -24.16
N CYS A 247 -11.63 3.11 -23.15
CA CYS A 247 -10.77 2.80 -22.01
C CYS A 247 -9.95 1.50 -22.18
N GLN A 248 -9.95 0.87 -23.37
CA GLN A 248 -9.33 -0.45 -23.55
C GLN A 248 -7.82 -0.45 -23.26
N ALA A 249 -7.13 0.64 -23.62
CA ALA A 249 -5.70 0.83 -23.37
C ALA A 249 -5.40 1.56 -22.05
N ALA A 250 -6.43 1.91 -21.27
CA ALA A 250 -6.27 2.65 -20.03
C ALA A 250 -5.93 1.72 -18.86
N THR A 251 -5.10 2.20 -17.95
CA THR A 251 -4.78 1.53 -16.69
C THR A 251 -5.72 2.05 -15.60
N PHE A 252 -6.30 1.15 -14.81
CA PHE A 252 -7.10 1.49 -13.63
C PHE A 252 -6.38 1.06 -12.36
N LEU A 253 -6.22 1.99 -11.41
CA LEU A 253 -5.64 1.75 -10.09
C LEU A 253 -6.63 2.18 -9.01
N ASP A 254 -7.13 1.22 -8.22
CA ASP A 254 -7.97 1.49 -7.06
C ASP A 254 -7.12 1.72 -5.82
N ILE A 255 -7.40 2.79 -5.06
CA ILE A 255 -6.84 3.02 -3.73
C ILE A 255 -7.87 2.58 -2.67
N PRO A 256 -7.65 1.43 -1.99
CA PRO A 256 -8.62 0.89 -1.06
C PRO A 256 -8.89 1.84 0.10
N GLY A 257 -10.17 2.01 0.42
CA GLY A 257 -10.64 2.85 1.51
C GLY A 257 -10.47 4.37 1.32
N ALA A 258 -9.95 4.84 0.18
CA ALA A 258 -9.79 6.27 -0.10
C ALA A 258 -11.14 6.99 -0.24
N ASP A 259 -11.19 8.22 0.26
CA ASP A 259 -12.27 9.17 0.00
C ASP A 259 -12.01 9.99 -1.28
N HIS A 260 -13.01 10.73 -1.73
CA HIS A 260 -12.99 11.50 -2.98
C HIS A 260 -11.76 12.40 -3.17
N THR A 261 -11.22 12.95 -2.09
CA THR A 261 -10.10 13.93 -2.11
C THR A 261 -8.80 13.35 -1.61
N PHE A 262 -8.75 12.04 -1.34
CA PHE A 262 -7.58 11.37 -0.76
C PHE A 262 -7.14 12.09 0.54
N SER A 263 -8.07 12.38 1.45
CA SER A 263 -7.90 13.35 2.55
C SER A 263 -6.82 13.03 3.59
N THR A 264 -6.34 11.79 3.65
CA THR A 264 -5.31 11.36 4.61
C THR A 264 -3.90 11.48 4.00
N ARG A 265 -2.87 11.64 4.84
CA ARG A 265 -1.47 11.65 4.37
C ARG A 265 -1.16 10.38 3.57
N LYS A 266 -1.57 9.21 4.08
CA LYS A 266 -1.44 7.92 3.42
C LYS A 266 -1.96 7.95 1.98
N PHE A 267 -3.18 8.43 1.76
CA PHE A 267 -3.77 8.45 0.43
C PHE A 267 -3.08 9.46 -0.49
N ARG A 268 -2.71 10.65 0.02
CA ARG A 268 -1.94 11.63 -0.77
C ARG A 268 -0.58 11.10 -1.18
N ASP A 269 0.13 10.44 -0.26
CA ASP A 269 1.46 9.88 -0.51
C ASP A 269 1.35 8.75 -1.57
N GLN A 270 0.32 7.91 -1.50
CA GLN A 270 0.04 6.88 -2.53
C GLN A 270 -0.25 7.50 -3.90
N VAL A 271 -1.11 8.52 -3.96
CA VAL A 271 -1.41 9.24 -5.21
C VAL A 271 -0.14 9.86 -5.80
N ALA A 272 0.69 10.50 -4.96
CA ALA A 272 1.92 11.14 -5.41
C ALA A 272 2.94 10.13 -5.94
N GLN A 273 3.09 8.99 -5.27
CA GLN A 273 3.95 7.89 -5.70
C GLN A 273 3.49 7.28 -7.03
N VAL A 274 2.18 6.99 -7.16
CA VAL A 274 1.61 6.43 -8.39
C VAL A 274 1.76 7.42 -9.55
N THR A 275 1.51 8.70 -9.29
CA THR A 275 1.69 9.77 -10.30
C THR A 275 3.14 9.82 -10.78
N ALA A 276 4.11 9.88 -9.86
CA ALA A 276 5.53 9.91 -10.21
C ALA A 276 5.96 8.67 -11.01
N HIS A 277 5.52 7.49 -10.57
CA HIS A 277 5.81 6.23 -11.25
C HIS A 277 5.29 6.22 -12.69
N SER A 278 4.04 6.67 -12.90
CA SER A 278 3.43 6.75 -14.22
C SER A 278 4.24 7.62 -15.19
N CYS A 279 4.79 8.74 -14.71
CA CYS A 279 5.63 9.62 -15.53
C CYS A 279 6.97 8.97 -15.92
N PHE A 280 7.56 8.17 -15.03
CA PHE A 280 8.82 7.45 -15.32
C PHE A 280 8.62 6.29 -16.29
N THR A 281 7.54 5.53 -16.17
CA THR A 281 7.23 4.42 -17.07
C THR A 281 6.99 4.92 -18.50
N HIS A 282 6.33 6.07 -18.66
CA HIS A 282 6.07 6.68 -19.97
C HIS A 282 7.33 7.23 -20.66
N ALA A 283 8.26 7.82 -19.89
CA ALA A 283 9.52 8.31 -20.43
C ALA A 283 10.30 7.19 -21.14
N LEU A 284 10.20 5.95 -20.62
CA LEU A 284 10.80 4.76 -21.20
C LEU A 284 10.11 4.33 -22.51
N HIS A 285 8.79 4.41 -22.66
CA HIS A 285 8.09 3.91 -23.85
C HIS A 285 8.31 4.72 -25.15
N ALA A 286 8.49 6.04 -25.08
CA ALA A 286 8.61 6.86 -26.30
C ALA A 286 9.99 6.80 -26.96
N GLU A 287 11.03 6.32 -26.27
CA GLU A 287 12.38 6.22 -26.82
C GLU A 287 12.55 5.03 -27.80
N THR A 288 11.58 4.11 -27.92
CA THR A 288 11.78 2.87 -28.72
C THR A 288 10.78 2.52 -29.80
N GLY A 289 9.71 3.29 -30.00
CA GLY A 289 8.85 3.15 -31.20
C GLY A 289 8.24 1.77 -31.43
N THR A 290 8.29 0.87 -30.47
CA THR A 290 7.73 -0.49 -30.51
C THR A 290 6.80 -0.68 -29.34
N ASN A 291 5.66 -1.36 -29.57
CA ASN A 291 4.79 -1.91 -28.53
C ASN A 291 5.47 -3.05 -27.72
N GLU A 292 6.79 -3.15 -27.80
CA GLU A 292 7.59 -3.98 -26.90
C GLU A 292 7.72 -3.22 -25.58
N VAL A 293 7.06 -3.76 -24.58
CA VAL A 293 7.12 -3.27 -23.21
C VAL A 293 8.60 -3.31 -22.78
N PHE A 294 9.14 -2.17 -22.34
CA PHE A 294 10.49 -1.97 -21.77
C PHE A 294 11.66 -1.83 -22.75
N PRO A 295 12.15 -0.59 -22.99
CA PRO A 295 13.48 -0.43 -23.56
C PRO A 295 14.57 -0.15 -22.53
N MET A 296 15.71 -0.77 -22.82
CA MET A 296 16.92 -0.88 -22.01
C MET A 296 17.69 0.45 -21.89
N ARG A 297 17.74 1.00 -20.67
CA ARG A 297 19.00 1.59 -20.14
C ARG A 297 19.83 0.48 -19.50
N ALA A 298 20.70 -0.18 -20.26
CA ALA A 298 21.43 -1.41 -19.91
C ALA A 298 20.53 -2.54 -19.35
N ALA A 299 20.43 -3.67 -20.06
CA ALA A 299 19.73 -4.84 -19.54
C ALA A 299 20.35 -5.24 -18.19
N LEU A 300 19.52 -5.33 -17.15
CA LEU A 300 19.96 -5.99 -15.93
C LEU A 300 20.21 -7.46 -16.27
N ARG A 301 21.39 -7.97 -15.94
CA ARG A 301 21.64 -9.40 -16.00
C ARG A 301 20.95 -10.02 -14.79
N ALA A 302 20.22 -11.09 -14.97
CA ALA A 302 19.62 -11.86 -13.88
C ALA A 302 19.96 -13.33 -14.07
N GLU A 303 20.24 -14.03 -12.99
CA GLU A 303 20.62 -15.44 -13.00
C GLU A 303 19.93 -16.18 -11.84
N LEU A 304 19.23 -17.26 -12.16
CA LEU A 304 18.63 -18.16 -11.19
C LEU A 304 19.51 -19.42 -11.03
N THR A 305 20.08 -19.61 -9.85
CA THR A 305 20.99 -20.71 -9.54
C THR A 305 20.43 -21.59 -8.42
N SER A 306 20.46 -22.91 -8.59
CA SER A 306 20.13 -23.84 -7.50
C SER A 306 21.26 -23.87 -6.48
N MET A 307 20.94 -23.73 -5.19
CA MET A 307 21.94 -23.79 -4.13
C MET A 307 22.21 -25.25 -3.73
N SER A 308 23.47 -25.67 -3.80
CA SER A 308 23.91 -27.02 -3.42
C SER A 308 24.36 -27.12 -1.95
N ARG A 309 24.71 -25.99 -1.32
CA ARG A 309 25.10 -25.88 0.10
C ARG A 309 24.50 -24.62 0.70
N LEU A 310 24.05 -24.71 1.96
CA LEU A 310 23.45 -23.61 2.70
C LEU A 310 24.25 -23.34 4.00
N PRO A 311 24.70 -22.09 4.27
CA PRO A 311 24.93 -21.01 3.31
C PRO A 311 26.16 -21.29 2.40
N ASP A 312 26.19 -20.69 1.21
CA ASP A 312 27.29 -20.80 0.22
C ASP A 312 28.40 -19.75 0.44
N ASP A 313 29.63 -20.03 0.01
CA ASP A 313 30.89 -19.34 0.38
C ASP A 313 31.00 -17.88 -0.13
N GLY A 314 30.05 -17.40 -0.92
CA GLY A 314 29.96 -15.99 -1.35
C GLY A 314 28.67 -15.26 -0.95
N LEU A 315 27.69 -15.97 -0.38
CA LEU A 315 26.34 -15.40 -0.16
C LEU A 315 26.36 -14.31 0.92
N GLN A 316 27.03 -14.54 2.04
CA GLN A 316 27.10 -13.59 3.15
C GLN A 316 27.65 -12.23 2.72
N ALA A 317 28.78 -12.23 2.01
CA ALA A 317 29.44 -11.00 1.58
C ALA A 317 28.56 -10.22 0.59
N ALA A 318 27.97 -10.91 -0.39
CA ALA A 318 27.07 -10.30 -1.37
C ALA A 318 25.81 -9.73 -0.71
N TRP A 319 25.19 -10.48 0.20
CA TRP A 319 23.97 -10.08 0.90
C TRP A 319 24.21 -8.86 1.79
N THR A 320 25.24 -8.90 2.64
CA THR A 320 25.55 -7.82 3.58
C THR A 320 25.94 -6.54 2.84
N ALA A 321 26.70 -6.64 1.74
CA ALA A 321 27.08 -5.48 0.93
C ALA A 321 25.89 -4.83 0.22
N LEU A 322 24.91 -5.63 -0.23
CA LEU A 322 23.67 -5.11 -0.81
C LEU A 322 22.74 -4.55 0.27
N GLU A 323 22.63 -5.22 1.42
CA GLU A 323 21.84 -4.81 2.57
C GLU A 323 22.19 -3.39 3.02
N ALA A 324 23.49 -3.07 3.12
CA ALA A 324 23.98 -1.75 3.52
C ALA A 324 23.50 -0.58 2.62
N ARG A 325 23.15 -0.86 1.36
CA ARG A 325 22.66 0.14 0.39
C ARG A 325 21.21 -0.05 -0.01
N SER A 326 20.47 -0.85 0.76
CA SER A 326 19.04 -1.11 0.57
C SER A 326 18.21 -0.47 1.68
N ASP A 327 16.91 -0.34 1.44
CA ASP A 327 15.90 -0.06 2.49
C ASP A 327 15.30 -1.38 3.02
N ALA A 328 16.17 -2.36 3.29
CA ALA A 328 15.79 -3.68 3.82
C ALA A 328 15.03 -3.58 5.15
N SER A 329 14.10 -4.52 5.36
CA SER A 329 13.59 -4.82 6.70
C SER A 329 14.49 -5.84 7.41
N ILE A 330 14.31 -6.04 8.72
CA ILE A 330 15.00 -7.12 9.44
C ILE A 330 14.77 -8.49 8.79
N PHE A 331 13.59 -8.69 8.20
CA PHE A 331 13.20 -9.93 7.55
C PHE A 331 13.95 -10.19 6.24
N GLN A 332 14.75 -9.22 5.77
CA GLN A 332 15.64 -9.34 4.64
C GLN A 332 17.11 -9.19 5.06
N SER A 333 17.40 -9.06 6.36
CA SER A 333 18.77 -8.95 6.86
C SER A 333 19.53 -10.27 6.73
N TRP A 334 20.86 -10.18 6.68
CA TRP A 334 21.69 -11.38 6.68
C TRP A 334 21.47 -12.24 7.93
N SER A 335 21.32 -11.65 9.12
CA SER A 335 21.07 -12.43 10.35
C SER A 335 19.79 -13.25 10.26
N TRP A 336 18.72 -12.70 9.70
CA TRP A 336 17.48 -13.45 9.45
C TRP A 336 17.70 -14.58 8.44
N MET A 337 18.30 -14.26 7.28
CA MET A 337 18.50 -15.24 6.21
C MET A 337 19.44 -16.37 6.61
N LYS A 338 20.58 -16.04 7.24
CA LYS A 338 21.52 -17.02 7.78
C LYS A 338 20.83 -17.96 8.77
N SER A 339 20.13 -17.40 9.76
CA SER A 339 19.41 -18.18 10.78
C SER A 339 18.36 -19.10 10.15
N TRP A 340 17.67 -18.61 9.12
CA TRP A 340 16.69 -19.39 8.37
C TRP A 340 17.36 -20.54 7.62
N LEU A 341 18.37 -20.24 6.80
CA LEU A 341 19.12 -21.21 6.00
C LEU A 341 19.76 -22.31 6.86
N GLU A 342 20.38 -21.97 7.99
CA GLU A 342 21.01 -22.94 8.90
C GLU A 342 19.98 -23.80 9.66
N ALA A 343 18.76 -23.32 9.84
CA ALA A 343 17.71 -24.06 10.51
C ALA A 343 17.01 -25.06 9.57
N LEU A 344 17.04 -24.80 8.26
CA LEU A 344 16.36 -25.61 7.24
C LEU A 344 16.92 -27.04 7.17
N PRO A 345 16.08 -28.05 6.88
CA PRO A 345 16.56 -29.38 6.54
C PRO A 345 17.38 -29.37 5.24
N ASP A 346 18.44 -30.20 5.18
CA ASP A 346 19.32 -30.34 4.01
C ASP A 346 18.59 -30.68 2.71
N ALA A 347 17.42 -31.33 2.79
CA ALA A 347 16.60 -31.70 1.65
C ALA A 347 15.79 -30.53 1.05
N THR A 348 15.86 -29.33 1.63
CA THR A 348 15.09 -28.17 1.17
C THR A 348 15.75 -27.59 -0.10
N GLU A 349 15.05 -27.65 -1.23
CA GLU A 349 15.51 -27.03 -2.48
C GLU A 349 15.38 -25.50 -2.39
N ILE A 350 16.51 -24.79 -2.39
CA ILE A 350 16.57 -23.33 -2.44
C ILE A 350 17.22 -22.87 -3.76
N TYR A 351 16.61 -21.88 -4.40
CA TYR A 351 17.16 -21.19 -5.56
C TYR A 351 17.56 -19.78 -5.16
N ARG A 352 18.72 -19.34 -5.63
CA ARG A 352 19.21 -17.98 -5.49
C ARG A 352 18.97 -17.24 -6.81
N LEU A 353 18.37 -16.06 -6.73
CA LEU A 353 18.22 -15.16 -7.85
C LEU A 353 19.10 -13.95 -7.61
N ASP A 354 20.10 -13.75 -8.47
CA ASP A 354 20.99 -12.60 -8.44
C ASP A 354 20.73 -11.70 -9.65
N ILE A 355 20.79 -10.38 -9.46
CA ILE A 355 20.44 -9.39 -10.48
C ILE A 355 21.51 -8.31 -10.46
N TRP A 356 22.15 -8.05 -11.60
CA TRP A 356 23.29 -7.14 -11.73
C TRP A 356 23.07 -6.03 -12.75
N ASN A 357 23.61 -4.86 -12.44
CA ASN A 357 23.87 -3.78 -13.38
C ASN A 357 25.36 -3.74 -13.70
N GLY A 358 25.76 -4.29 -14.85
CA GLY A 358 27.18 -4.55 -15.12
C GLY A 358 27.74 -5.55 -14.12
N GLU A 359 28.75 -5.15 -13.35
CA GLU A 359 29.34 -5.97 -12.28
C GLU A 359 28.68 -5.72 -10.90
N GLU A 360 27.91 -4.65 -10.76
CA GLU A 360 27.27 -4.31 -9.49
C GLU A 360 26.02 -5.17 -9.28
N LEU A 361 25.99 -5.99 -8.23
CA LEU A 361 24.76 -6.66 -7.80
C LEU A 361 23.74 -5.60 -7.38
N VAL A 362 22.51 -5.59 -7.88
CA VAL A 362 21.47 -4.60 -7.53
C VAL A 362 20.21 -5.24 -6.94
N GLY A 363 20.08 -6.55 -7.06
CA GLY A 363 19.01 -7.33 -6.45
C GLY A 363 19.45 -8.75 -6.10
N ILE A 364 18.95 -9.29 -5.00
CA ILE A 364 19.10 -10.70 -4.65
C ILE A 364 17.82 -11.24 -3.98
N GLY A 365 17.51 -12.52 -4.21
CA GLY A 365 16.41 -13.21 -3.55
C GLY A 365 16.67 -14.71 -3.38
N LEU A 366 16.05 -15.31 -2.38
CA LEU A 366 16.09 -16.76 -2.14
C LEU A 366 14.69 -17.31 -2.33
N PHE A 367 14.56 -18.42 -3.05
CA PHE A 367 13.29 -19.06 -3.35
C PHE A 367 13.31 -20.51 -2.92
N GLY A 368 12.52 -20.86 -1.90
CA GLY A 368 12.26 -22.26 -1.62
C GLY A 368 11.36 -22.86 -2.68
N LYS A 369 11.65 -24.09 -3.08
CA LYS A 369 10.85 -24.82 -4.07
C LYS A 369 10.09 -25.96 -3.40
N SER A 370 8.79 -26.00 -3.65
CA SER A 370 7.95 -27.11 -3.20
C SER A 370 6.86 -27.45 -4.21
N THR A 371 6.24 -28.62 -4.05
CA THR A 371 5.04 -28.99 -4.80
C THR A 371 3.83 -28.94 -3.88
N GLN A 372 2.88 -28.07 -4.20
CA GLN A 372 1.62 -27.92 -3.49
C GLN A 372 0.49 -28.64 -4.19
N THR A 373 -0.45 -29.19 -3.42
CA THR A 373 -1.69 -29.76 -3.98
C THR A 373 -2.87 -28.83 -3.68
N ARG A 374 -3.31 -28.08 -4.68
CA ARG A 374 -4.49 -27.21 -4.57
C ARG A 374 -5.77 -28.03 -4.61
N HIS A 375 -6.71 -27.69 -3.72
CA HIS A 375 -8.03 -28.33 -3.62
C HIS A 375 -7.97 -29.87 -3.60
N LYS A 376 -6.87 -30.44 -3.08
CA LYS A 376 -6.57 -31.88 -3.07
C LYS A 376 -6.48 -32.56 -4.45
N LEU A 377 -6.46 -31.80 -5.56
CA LEU A 377 -6.55 -32.34 -6.92
C LEU A 377 -5.46 -31.83 -7.87
N ILE A 378 -5.05 -30.57 -7.75
CA ILE A 378 -4.15 -29.93 -8.72
C ILE A 378 -2.77 -29.76 -8.10
N ARG A 379 -1.79 -30.51 -8.60
CA ARG A 379 -0.38 -30.30 -8.23
C ARG A 379 0.20 -29.07 -8.92
N SER A 380 0.86 -28.21 -8.15
CA SER A 380 1.49 -26.96 -8.59
C SER A 380 2.90 -26.89 -8.01
N ARG A 381 3.89 -26.61 -8.86
CA ARG A 381 5.28 -26.36 -8.43
C ARG A 381 5.42 -24.89 -8.10
N VAL A 382 5.84 -24.59 -6.89
CA VAL A 382 5.76 -23.25 -6.35
C VAL A 382 7.15 -22.80 -5.89
N LEU A 383 7.55 -21.61 -6.33
CA LEU A 383 8.72 -20.90 -5.82
C LEU A 383 8.27 -19.89 -4.76
N TRP A 384 8.87 -19.94 -3.58
CA TRP A 384 8.48 -19.17 -2.40
C TRP A 384 9.58 -18.21 -1.99
N LEU A 385 9.35 -16.90 -2.13
CA LEU A 385 10.35 -15.90 -1.77
C LEU A 385 10.59 -15.90 -0.26
N SER A 386 11.83 -16.23 0.14
CA SER A 386 12.30 -16.27 1.52
C SER A 386 11.49 -17.19 2.44
N GLU A 387 10.89 -18.21 1.86
CA GLU A 387 10.09 -19.25 2.52
C GLU A 387 10.42 -20.60 1.88
N SER A 388 10.19 -21.71 2.60
CA SER A 388 10.51 -23.07 2.14
C SER A 388 9.40 -23.68 1.29
N GLY A 389 8.16 -23.22 1.47
CA GLY A 389 6.94 -23.83 0.97
C GLY A 389 6.43 -25.00 1.84
N SER A 390 7.04 -25.26 3.00
CA SER A 390 6.57 -26.26 3.96
C SER A 390 5.77 -25.59 5.07
N PRO A 391 4.46 -25.89 5.24
CA PRO A 391 3.66 -25.30 6.32
C PRO A 391 4.23 -25.50 7.74
N ALA A 392 5.04 -26.55 7.95
CA ALA A 392 5.68 -26.81 9.24
C ALA A 392 6.91 -25.91 9.51
N LEU A 393 7.59 -25.48 8.44
CA LEU A 393 8.79 -24.64 8.52
C LEU A 393 8.42 -23.15 8.37
N ASP A 394 7.48 -22.84 7.49
CA ASP A 394 6.97 -21.47 7.24
C ASP A 394 5.98 -21.00 8.31
N THR A 395 6.13 -21.55 9.53
CA THR A 395 5.52 -21.00 10.75
C THR A 395 6.22 -19.72 11.20
N LEU A 396 7.47 -19.51 10.74
CA LEU A 396 8.15 -18.23 10.82
C LEU A 396 7.41 -17.25 9.92
N THR A 397 6.70 -16.30 10.51
CA THR A 397 5.93 -15.33 9.74
C THR A 397 6.89 -14.25 9.24
N ILE A 398 7.22 -14.30 7.95
CA ILE A 398 7.99 -13.25 7.29
C ILE A 398 7.07 -12.07 6.93
N GLU A 399 7.51 -10.87 7.24
CA GLU A 399 6.77 -9.63 7.04
C GLU A 399 7.66 -8.56 6.42
N HIS A 400 7.09 -7.53 5.80
CA HIS A 400 7.86 -6.53 5.04
C HIS A 400 8.86 -7.18 4.06
N ASN A 401 8.42 -8.27 3.42
CA ASN A 401 9.25 -9.09 2.55
C ASN A 401 9.32 -8.48 1.14
N ASN A 402 10.45 -8.69 0.49
CA ASN A 402 10.71 -8.28 -0.88
C ASN A 402 11.99 -8.99 -1.37
N LEU A 403 12.34 -8.85 -2.66
CA LEU A 403 13.75 -9.02 -3.03
C LEU A 403 14.56 -7.99 -2.23
N LEU A 404 15.79 -8.34 -1.85
CA LEU A 404 16.71 -7.36 -1.31
C LEU A 404 17.20 -6.51 -2.48
N ILE A 405 16.86 -5.22 -2.51
CA ILE A 405 17.05 -4.34 -3.66
C ILE A 405 17.87 -3.11 -3.24
N ALA A 406 18.88 -2.75 -4.04
CA ALA A 406 19.63 -1.51 -3.85
C ALA A 406 18.74 -0.28 -4.11
N ARG A 407 18.93 0.77 -3.31
CA ARG A 407 18.18 2.03 -3.47
C ARG A 407 18.28 2.57 -4.91
N GLY A 408 17.15 2.93 -5.49
CA GLY A 408 17.05 3.46 -6.85
C GLY A 408 16.84 2.41 -7.95
N TRP A 409 16.83 1.12 -7.59
CA TRP A 409 16.62 0.00 -8.52
C TRP A 409 15.27 -0.71 -8.38
N GLU A 410 14.39 -0.21 -7.50
CA GLU A 410 13.13 -0.85 -7.08
C GLU A 410 12.18 -1.13 -8.25
N ASN A 411 12.14 -0.23 -9.24
CA ASN A 411 11.28 -0.35 -10.42
C ASN A 411 11.85 -1.26 -11.51
N ARG A 412 13.11 -1.69 -11.39
CA ARG A 412 13.82 -2.43 -12.45
C ARG A 412 14.18 -3.85 -12.07
N VAL A 413 14.40 -4.10 -10.78
CA VAL A 413 14.81 -5.41 -10.29
C VAL A 413 13.72 -6.47 -10.48
N TRP A 414 12.46 -6.16 -10.16
CA TRP A 414 11.35 -7.11 -10.36
C TRP A 414 11.07 -7.46 -11.82
N PRO A 415 11.07 -6.51 -12.77
CA PRO A 415 11.10 -6.81 -14.20
C PRO A 415 12.16 -7.86 -14.59
N ALA A 416 13.43 -7.59 -14.25
CA ALA A 416 14.54 -8.49 -14.57
C ALA A 416 14.42 -9.85 -13.88
N ALA A 417 13.91 -9.86 -12.64
CA ALA A 417 13.60 -11.08 -11.90
C ALA A 417 12.56 -11.93 -12.62
N ILE A 418 11.45 -11.32 -13.05
CA ILE A 418 10.37 -12.02 -13.73
C ILE A 418 10.84 -12.55 -15.09
N ASP A 419 11.63 -11.78 -15.84
CA ASP A 419 12.22 -12.25 -17.10
C ASP A 419 13.04 -13.52 -16.91
N GLU A 420 13.95 -13.52 -15.94
CA GLU A 420 14.77 -14.69 -15.64
C GLU A 420 13.91 -15.86 -15.16
N LEU A 421 12.97 -15.64 -14.24
CA LEU A 421 12.06 -16.69 -13.80
C LEU A 421 11.24 -17.27 -14.97
N MET A 422 10.85 -16.44 -15.94
CA MET A 422 10.12 -16.87 -17.14
C MET A 422 10.97 -17.70 -18.11
N ARG A 423 12.30 -17.51 -18.16
CA ARG A 423 13.21 -18.43 -18.88
C ARG A 423 13.14 -19.84 -18.29
N HIS A 424 12.92 -19.93 -16.98
CA HIS A 424 12.74 -21.19 -16.24
C HIS A 424 11.26 -21.56 -16.04
N LYS A 425 10.32 -21.06 -16.87
CA LYS A 425 8.86 -21.31 -16.70
C LYS A 425 8.46 -22.78 -16.63
N GLN A 426 9.28 -23.68 -17.18
CA GLN A 426 9.01 -25.12 -17.09
C GLN A 426 9.34 -25.71 -15.71
N ALA A 427 10.10 -25.04 -14.85
CA ALA A 427 10.47 -25.51 -13.51
C ALA A 427 9.42 -25.19 -12.44
N TRP A 428 8.53 -24.22 -12.69
CA TRP A 428 7.52 -23.75 -11.74
C TRP A 428 6.14 -23.57 -12.40
N ASP A 429 5.15 -23.25 -11.58
CA ASP A 429 3.76 -22.99 -11.95
C ASP A 429 3.23 -21.72 -11.28
N GLU A 430 3.65 -21.49 -10.04
CA GLU A 430 3.35 -20.30 -9.24
C GLU A 430 4.63 -19.73 -8.59
N ILE A 431 4.67 -18.41 -8.42
CA ILE A 431 5.64 -17.70 -7.56
C ILE A 431 4.86 -17.06 -6.41
N ARG A 432 5.37 -17.19 -5.19
CA ARG A 432 4.76 -16.71 -3.95
C ARG A 432 5.61 -15.63 -3.32
N ILE A 433 4.96 -14.51 -3.01
CA ILE A 433 5.56 -13.34 -2.41
C ILE A 433 4.68 -12.97 -1.21
N SER A 434 5.05 -13.49 -0.04
CA SER A 434 4.31 -13.32 1.21
C SER A 434 4.78 -12.07 1.93
N GLY A 435 3.86 -11.31 2.53
CA GLY A 435 4.23 -10.24 3.46
C GLY A 435 4.74 -8.94 2.83
N ILE A 436 4.44 -8.66 1.55
CA ILE A 436 4.90 -7.43 0.89
C ILE A 436 4.09 -6.21 1.37
N THR A 437 4.80 -5.15 1.75
CA THR A 437 4.21 -3.86 2.19
C THR A 437 4.54 -2.69 1.25
N ASN A 438 5.60 -2.82 0.45
CA ASN A 438 6.01 -1.79 -0.50
C ASN A 438 5.01 -1.73 -1.67
N ALA A 439 4.21 -0.66 -1.71
CA ALA A 439 3.20 -0.46 -2.74
C ALA A 439 3.82 -0.37 -4.15
N ILE A 440 4.98 0.28 -4.29
CA ILE A 440 5.69 0.45 -5.58
C ILE A 440 6.12 -0.90 -6.12
N SER A 441 6.81 -1.72 -5.31
CA SER A 441 7.21 -3.06 -5.70
C SER A 441 6.00 -3.92 -6.04
N ARG A 442 4.94 -3.90 -5.23
CA ARG A 442 3.70 -4.64 -5.53
C ARG A 442 3.12 -4.25 -6.90
N ILE A 443 2.94 -2.96 -7.15
CA ILE A 443 2.37 -2.47 -8.41
C ILE A 443 3.24 -2.88 -9.60
N SER A 444 4.56 -2.68 -9.49
CA SER A 444 5.53 -3.07 -10.51
C SER A 444 5.49 -4.57 -10.81
N ILE A 445 5.44 -5.41 -9.77
CA ILE A 445 5.31 -6.87 -9.90
C ILE A 445 4.01 -7.23 -10.63
N GLU A 446 2.86 -6.71 -10.18
CA GLU A 446 1.56 -7.06 -10.75
C GLU A 446 1.45 -6.65 -12.22
N GLN A 447 1.88 -5.44 -12.57
CA GLN A 447 1.86 -4.93 -13.94
C GLN A 447 2.80 -5.71 -14.86
N TYR A 448 4.05 -5.94 -14.44
CA TYR A 448 5.03 -6.67 -15.26
C TYR A 448 4.63 -8.13 -15.44
N ALA A 449 4.14 -8.78 -14.38
CA ALA A 449 3.65 -10.15 -14.45
C ALA A 449 2.51 -10.28 -15.46
N GLN A 450 1.55 -9.34 -15.48
CA GLN A 450 0.47 -9.32 -16.47
C GLN A 450 1.00 -9.15 -17.90
N ALA A 451 1.95 -8.24 -18.12
CA ALA A 451 2.59 -8.06 -19.42
C ALA A 451 3.29 -9.34 -19.92
N MET A 452 3.85 -10.13 -19.01
CA MET A 452 4.48 -11.43 -19.30
C MET A 452 3.48 -12.60 -19.39
N GLY A 453 2.17 -12.33 -19.38
CA GLY A 453 1.12 -13.33 -19.49
C GLY A 453 0.87 -14.13 -18.21
N LEU A 454 1.40 -13.71 -17.06
CA LEU A 454 1.08 -14.27 -15.75
C LEU A 454 -0.21 -13.66 -15.19
N ILE A 455 -0.86 -14.38 -14.29
CA ILE A 455 -2.02 -13.91 -13.55
C ILE A 455 -1.57 -13.57 -12.13
N PRO A 456 -1.36 -12.29 -11.78
CA PRO A 456 -1.17 -11.90 -10.39
C PRO A 456 -2.46 -12.07 -9.60
N GLN A 457 -2.36 -12.62 -8.39
CA GLN A 457 -3.48 -12.83 -7.49
C GLN A 457 -3.06 -12.47 -6.07
N THR A 458 -3.75 -11.50 -5.47
CA THR A 458 -3.66 -11.27 -4.03
C THR A 458 -4.53 -12.31 -3.34
N GLU A 459 -3.94 -13.26 -2.62
CA GLU A 459 -4.71 -14.29 -1.93
C GLU A 459 -5.45 -13.74 -0.72
N PHE A 460 -4.74 -12.91 0.05
CA PHE A 460 -5.32 -12.14 1.12
C PHE A 460 -4.42 -10.93 1.40
N SER A 461 -4.98 -9.99 2.16
CA SER A 461 -4.25 -8.87 2.71
C SER A 461 -4.63 -8.70 4.19
N LYS A 462 -3.71 -8.14 4.97
CA LYS A 462 -3.90 -7.90 6.40
C LYS A 462 -3.37 -6.53 6.77
N PRO A 463 -4.04 -5.82 7.69
CA PRO A 463 -3.49 -4.58 8.20
C PRO A 463 -2.28 -4.86 9.12
N TYR A 464 -1.35 -3.93 9.12
CA TYR A 464 -0.28 -3.82 10.11
C TYR A 464 -0.27 -2.39 10.67
N PHE A 465 0.32 -2.22 11.85
CA PHE A 465 0.17 -1.01 12.66
C PHE A 465 1.51 -0.63 13.25
N TRP A 466 1.86 0.65 13.22
CA TRP A 466 3.10 1.13 13.84
C TRP A 466 2.93 2.49 14.51
N VAL A 467 3.88 2.80 15.38
CA VAL A 467 4.09 4.14 15.92
C VAL A 467 5.22 4.78 15.14
N ASP A 468 4.93 5.94 14.56
CA ASP A 468 5.94 6.82 13.98
C ASP A 468 6.63 7.57 15.13
N LEU A 469 7.91 7.30 15.37
CA LEU A 469 8.68 7.90 16.46
C LEU A 469 9.51 9.10 15.97
N GLU A 470 9.62 9.29 14.65
CA GLU A 470 10.47 10.31 14.07
C GLU A 470 9.98 11.71 14.48
N GLY A 471 10.88 12.50 15.08
CA GLY A 471 10.56 13.84 15.58
C GLY A 471 9.83 13.89 16.92
N MET A 472 9.54 12.75 17.57
CA MET A 472 8.99 12.75 18.93
C MET A 472 10.05 13.19 19.95
N ARG A 473 9.63 14.01 20.92
CA ARG A 473 10.47 14.34 22.08
C ARG A 473 10.65 13.10 22.96
N PRO A 474 11.82 12.88 23.59
CA PRO A 474 12.11 11.73 24.45
C PRO A 474 11.34 11.80 25.77
N ASN A 475 10.02 11.61 25.69
CA ASN A 475 9.08 11.73 26.78
C ASN A 475 7.83 10.90 26.47
N ARG A 476 7.44 10.02 27.40
CA ARG A 476 6.19 9.23 27.34
C ARG A 476 4.95 10.07 27.03
N GLU A 477 4.85 11.25 27.63
CA GLU A 477 3.67 12.11 27.46
C GLU A 477 3.49 12.56 26.01
N GLU A 478 4.57 12.66 25.22
CA GLU A 478 4.48 12.98 23.80
C GLU A 478 3.78 11.86 23.02
N TYR A 479 4.18 10.61 23.26
CA TYR A 479 3.52 9.44 22.67
C TYR A 479 2.06 9.32 23.10
N LEU A 480 1.77 9.48 24.41
CA LEU A 480 0.40 9.37 24.91
C LEU A 480 -0.54 10.40 24.27
N ARG A 481 -0.08 11.63 23.99
CA ARG A 481 -0.88 12.66 23.30
C ARG A 481 -1.33 12.23 21.91
N ALA A 482 -0.54 11.42 21.20
CA ALA A 482 -0.90 10.89 19.88
C ALA A 482 -2.04 9.85 19.92
N LEU A 483 -2.33 9.27 21.09
CA LEU A 483 -3.37 8.23 21.23
C LEU A 483 -4.77 8.81 21.51
N SER A 484 -5.80 7.95 21.51
CA SER A 484 -7.15 8.35 21.93
C SER A 484 -7.23 8.66 23.42
N ARG A 485 -8.19 9.49 23.84
CA ARG A 485 -8.45 9.78 25.27
C ARG A 485 -8.70 8.50 26.07
N ASN A 486 -9.46 7.56 25.51
CA ASN A 486 -9.76 6.28 26.15
C ASN A 486 -8.50 5.43 26.33
N THR A 487 -7.68 5.29 25.27
CA THR A 487 -6.43 4.52 25.34
C THR A 487 -5.49 5.09 26.39
N ARG A 488 -5.27 6.42 26.39
CA ARG A 488 -4.45 7.09 27.41
C ARG A 488 -4.91 6.78 28.84
N GLN A 489 -6.22 6.85 29.08
CA GLN A 489 -6.79 6.59 30.41
C GLN A 489 -6.57 5.14 30.84
N GLN A 490 -6.73 4.18 29.93
CA GLN A 490 -6.49 2.76 30.22
C GLN A 490 -5.02 2.50 30.54
N ILE A 491 -4.09 3.07 29.77
CA ILE A 491 -2.64 2.97 30.03
C ILE A 491 -2.31 3.54 31.40
N ARG A 492 -2.70 4.79 31.69
CA ARG A 492 -2.40 5.43 32.98
C ARG A 492 -2.96 4.66 34.17
N ARG A 493 -4.18 4.13 34.04
CA ARG A 493 -4.79 3.28 35.07
C ARG A 493 -3.99 2.00 35.30
N ALA A 494 -3.65 1.28 34.24
CA ALA A 494 -2.90 0.04 34.31
C ALA A 494 -1.51 0.25 34.92
N MET A 495 -0.80 1.29 34.48
CA MET A 495 0.51 1.65 35.05
C MET A 495 0.43 2.02 36.53
N LYS A 496 -0.60 2.75 36.96
CA LYS A 496 -0.82 3.06 38.37
C LYS A 496 -1.02 1.79 39.20
N LEU A 497 -1.83 0.84 38.73
CA LEU A 497 -2.07 -0.43 39.43
C LEU A 497 -0.81 -1.27 39.57
N TYR A 498 0.05 -1.32 38.54
CA TYR A 498 1.33 -2.01 38.67
C TYR A 498 2.30 -1.26 39.60
N ALA A 499 2.29 0.07 39.58
CA ALA A 499 3.14 0.88 40.46
C ALA A 499 2.85 0.67 41.96
N GLU A 500 1.65 0.19 42.32
CA GLU A 500 1.31 -0.21 43.69
C GLU A 500 2.11 -1.44 44.17
N LYS A 501 2.63 -2.26 43.24
CA LYS A 501 3.48 -3.43 43.54
C LYS A 501 4.97 -3.11 43.59
N GLY A 502 5.39 -1.98 43.04
CA GLY A 502 6.79 -1.56 42.95
C GLY A 502 7.07 -0.67 41.74
N PRO A 503 8.30 -0.13 41.61
CA PRO A 503 8.67 0.71 40.49
C PRO A 503 8.52 -0.03 39.16
N LEU A 504 7.99 0.66 38.14
CA LEU A 504 7.89 0.15 36.79
C LEU A 504 9.20 0.35 36.04
N GLU A 505 9.85 -0.74 35.66
CA GLU A 505 11.15 -0.71 35.00
C GLU A 505 11.13 -1.52 33.69
N ILE A 506 11.95 -1.08 32.75
CA ILE A 506 12.25 -1.80 31.50
C ILE A 506 13.76 -2.01 31.44
N SER A 507 14.18 -3.26 31.28
CA SER A 507 15.58 -3.65 31.17
C SER A 507 15.81 -4.37 29.84
N LEU A 508 16.73 -3.87 29.03
CA LEU A 508 17.24 -4.60 27.87
C LEU A 508 18.29 -5.60 28.34
N ALA A 509 18.30 -6.77 27.71
CA ALA A 509 19.41 -7.71 27.88
C ALA A 509 20.74 -7.04 27.54
N GLY A 510 21.68 -7.04 28.49
CA GLY A 510 23.00 -6.42 28.36
C GLY A 510 24.06 -7.34 27.74
N SER A 511 23.77 -8.64 27.62
CA SER A 511 24.64 -9.62 26.99
C SER A 511 23.84 -10.64 26.18
N GLN A 512 24.53 -11.35 25.29
CA GLN A 512 23.93 -12.44 24.51
C GLN A 512 23.39 -13.56 25.41
N GLU A 513 24.09 -13.88 26.50
CA GLU A 513 23.65 -14.89 27.48
C GLU A 513 22.35 -14.45 28.17
N GLU A 514 22.27 -13.18 28.58
CA GLU A 514 21.05 -12.62 29.16
C GLU A 514 19.90 -12.58 28.14
N ALA A 515 20.20 -12.25 26.88
CA ALA A 515 19.22 -12.28 25.80
C ALA A 515 18.64 -13.70 25.61
N LEU A 516 19.49 -14.74 25.56
CA LEU A 516 19.02 -16.12 25.49
C LEU A 516 18.18 -16.52 26.71
N SER A 517 18.56 -16.07 27.92
CA SER A 517 17.77 -16.27 29.14
C SER A 517 16.38 -15.62 29.06
N TYR A 518 16.30 -14.37 28.57
CA TYR A 518 15.03 -13.66 28.39
C TYR A 518 14.18 -14.33 27.31
N LEU A 519 14.79 -14.84 26.24
CA LEU A 519 14.09 -15.62 25.21
C LEU A 519 13.47 -16.88 25.80
N ASP A 520 14.21 -17.62 26.62
CA ASP A 520 13.71 -18.86 27.24
C ASP A 520 12.58 -18.58 28.24
N GLN A 521 12.66 -17.49 29.02
CA GLN A 521 11.55 -17.02 29.87
C GLN A 521 10.32 -16.60 29.05
N LEU A 522 10.53 -15.86 27.95
CA LEU A 522 9.45 -15.45 27.05
C LEU A 522 8.71 -16.67 26.48
N LYS A 523 9.44 -17.71 26.07
CA LYS A 523 8.85 -18.96 25.57
C LYS A 523 7.94 -19.62 26.59
N LEU A 524 8.36 -19.68 27.86
CA LEU A 524 7.54 -20.24 28.94
C LEU A 524 6.22 -19.48 29.09
N LEU A 525 6.29 -18.15 29.17
CA LEU A 525 5.10 -17.28 29.30
C LEU A 525 4.18 -17.38 28.08
N HIS A 526 4.76 -17.37 26.89
CA HIS A 526 4.04 -17.45 25.62
C HIS A 526 3.32 -18.80 25.48
N GLN A 527 4.03 -19.90 25.75
CA GLN A 527 3.46 -21.24 25.65
C GLN A 527 2.35 -21.48 26.69
N ALA A 528 2.51 -20.99 27.92
CA ALA A 528 1.48 -21.08 28.94
C ALA A 528 0.15 -20.42 28.50
N TYR A 529 0.24 -19.25 27.85
CA TYR A 529 -0.92 -18.55 27.31
C TYR A 529 -1.62 -19.32 26.17
N TRP A 530 -0.86 -19.86 25.21
CA TRP A 530 -1.44 -20.57 24.06
C TRP A 530 -1.95 -21.97 24.40
N ASN A 531 -1.28 -22.68 25.32
CA ASN A 531 -1.77 -23.96 25.85
C ASN A 531 -3.15 -23.80 26.51
N LYS A 532 -3.36 -22.72 27.27
CA LYS A 532 -4.67 -22.40 27.86
C LYS A 532 -5.77 -22.18 26.79
N LYS A 533 -5.38 -21.83 25.55
CA LYS A 533 -6.27 -21.66 24.40
C LYS A 533 -6.34 -22.89 23.48
N GLY A 534 -5.67 -23.99 23.82
CA GLY A 534 -5.68 -25.23 23.03
C GLY A 534 -4.96 -25.11 21.68
N LEU A 535 -4.07 -24.11 21.51
CA LEU A 535 -3.33 -23.88 20.27
C LEU A 535 -1.82 -23.98 20.51
N PRO A 536 -1.02 -24.40 19.51
CA PRO A 536 0.43 -24.38 19.64
C PRO A 536 0.96 -22.94 19.64
N GLY A 537 1.94 -22.66 20.51
CA GLY A 537 2.67 -21.40 20.50
C GLY A 537 3.68 -21.30 19.35
N ALA A 538 4.19 -20.09 19.10
CA ALA A 538 5.15 -19.80 18.01
C ALA A 538 6.50 -20.52 18.14
N PHE A 539 6.79 -21.11 19.30
CA PHE A 539 8.05 -21.81 19.62
C PHE A 539 7.86 -23.32 19.81
N SER A 540 6.80 -23.89 19.25
CA SER A 540 6.40 -25.28 19.50
C SER A 540 7.20 -26.34 18.73
N THR A 541 8.01 -25.94 17.74
CA THR A 541 8.76 -26.87 16.87
C THR A 541 10.27 -26.82 17.13
N GLY A 542 10.98 -27.93 16.87
CA GLY A 542 12.44 -27.95 16.95
C GLY A 542 13.10 -26.99 15.94
N PHE A 543 12.49 -26.83 14.76
CA PHE A 543 12.92 -25.87 13.74
C PHE A 543 12.85 -24.41 14.24
N SER A 544 11.67 -23.96 14.69
CA SER A 544 11.47 -22.58 15.17
C SER A 544 12.37 -22.24 16.36
N ASN A 545 12.62 -23.19 17.26
CA ASN A 545 13.53 -23.00 18.38
C ASN A 545 14.99 -22.81 17.93
N ARG A 546 15.48 -23.62 16.99
CA ARG A 546 16.83 -23.44 16.44
C ARG A 546 16.96 -22.08 15.74
N PHE A 547 16.01 -21.75 14.87
CA PHE A 547 15.99 -20.47 14.17
C PHE A 547 16.10 -19.28 15.14
N HIS A 548 15.23 -19.22 16.16
CA HIS A 548 15.25 -18.09 17.09
C HIS A 548 16.50 -18.05 17.99
N ARG A 549 17.08 -19.20 18.36
CA ARG A 549 18.35 -19.20 19.10
C ARG A 549 19.51 -18.71 18.24
N ASN A 550 19.58 -19.12 16.97
CA ASN A 550 20.59 -18.62 16.02
C ASN A 550 20.40 -17.12 15.78
N LEU A 551 19.15 -16.68 15.56
CA LEU A 551 18.85 -15.27 15.32
C LEU A 551 19.19 -14.38 16.51
N VAL A 552 18.91 -14.82 17.75
CA VAL A 552 19.34 -14.08 18.94
C VAL A 552 20.87 -14.07 19.05
N THR A 553 21.53 -15.20 18.79
CA THR A 553 22.99 -15.31 18.88
C THR A 553 23.69 -14.36 17.90
N ASP A 554 23.36 -14.43 16.63
CA ASP A 554 24.00 -13.63 15.59
C ASP A 554 23.49 -12.18 15.58
N GLY A 555 22.17 -12.01 15.76
CA GLY A 555 21.53 -10.70 15.69
C GLY A 555 21.88 -9.80 16.89
N PHE A 556 22.14 -10.37 18.07
CA PHE A 556 22.51 -9.57 19.24
C PHE A 556 23.86 -8.87 19.03
N ALA A 557 24.85 -9.58 18.48
CA ALA A 557 26.16 -8.99 18.15
C ALA A 557 26.05 -7.84 17.14
N ASN A 558 25.01 -7.84 16.30
CA ASN A 558 24.74 -6.82 15.29
C ASN A 558 23.77 -5.72 15.75
N ASN A 559 23.42 -5.64 17.04
CA ASN A 559 22.41 -4.72 17.59
C ASN A 559 21.02 -4.86 16.95
N GLN A 560 20.69 -6.05 16.45
CA GLN A 560 19.42 -6.32 15.76
C GLN A 560 18.36 -6.93 16.68
N ILE A 561 18.71 -7.23 17.94
CA ILE A 561 17.85 -7.91 18.91
C ILE A 561 17.65 -7.02 20.13
N GLN A 562 16.38 -6.75 20.45
CA GLN A 562 15.96 -6.09 21.66
C GLN A 562 15.06 -7.05 22.45
N LEU A 563 15.64 -7.76 23.41
CA LEU A 563 14.87 -8.52 24.40
C LEU A 563 14.71 -7.66 25.64
N ALA A 564 13.50 -7.14 25.83
CA ALA A 564 13.16 -6.22 26.90
C ALA A 564 12.31 -6.92 27.96
N ARG A 565 12.79 -6.95 29.21
CA ARG A 565 12.00 -7.39 30.37
C ARG A 565 11.39 -6.19 31.05
N ILE A 566 10.09 -6.27 31.35
CA ILE A 566 9.34 -5.23 32.05
C ILE A 566 8.91 -5.79 33.41
N THR A 567 9.18 -5.04 34.47
CA THR A 567 8.86 -5.42 35.86
C THR A 567 8.06 -4.36 36.61
N ALA A 568 7.41 -4.78 37.70
CA ALA A 568 6.88 -3.92 38.76
C ALA A 568 7.50 -4.38 40.08
N GLY A 569 8.52 -3.67 40.57
CA GLY A 569 9.39 -4.20 41.62
C GLY A 569 10.08 -5.47 41.16
N GLU A 570 9.97 -6.55 41.94
CA GLU A 570 10.56 -7.86 41.60
C GLU A 570 9.71 -8.68 40.61
N ASP A 571 8.43 -8.32 40.44
CA ASP A 571 7.49 -9.07 39.61
C ASP A 571 7.69 -8.78 38.12
N THR A 572 7.84 -9.82 37.30
CA THR A 572 7.85 -9.68 35.84
C THR A 572 6.43 -9.48 35.30
N ILE A 573 6.21 -8.40 34.55
CA ILE A 573 4.95 -8.14 33.82
C ILE A 573 4.97 -8.84 32.47
N GLY A 574 6.11 -8.78 31.79
CA GLY A 574 6.29 -9.45 30.51
C GLY A 574 7.64 -9.19 29.88
N ILE A 575 7.91 -9.97 28.85
CA ILE A 575 9.12 -9.88 28.04
C ILE A 575 8.69 -9.63 26.59
N LEU A 576 9.32 -8.66 25.94
CA LEU A 576 9.11 -8.34 24.54
C LEU A 576 10.33 -8.76 23.74
N TYR A 577 10.09 -9.50 22.66
CA TYR A 577 11.09 -9.87 21.67
C TYR A 577 10.93 -8.98 20.45
N ASN A 578 11.78 -7.97 20.40
CA ASN A 578 11.79 -6.98 19.33
C ASN A 578 13.03 -7.16 18.45
N PHE A 579 12.85 -6.86 17.17
CA PHE A 579 13.92 -6.74 16.20
C PHE A 579 14.22 -5.29 15.91
N THR A 580 15.48 -4.97 15.67
CA THR A 580 15.91 -3.62 15.27
C THR A 580 16.69 -3.70 13.97
N HIS A 581 16.36 -2.86 12.99
CA HIS A 581 17.12 -2.76 11.76
C HIS A 581 17.00 -1.34 11.20
N GLN A 582 18.13 -0.68 10.91
CA GLN A 582 18.17 0.71 10.42
C GLN A 582 17.32 1.69 11.25
N ASN A 583 17.34 1.54 12.59
CA ASN A 583 16.55 2.30 13.56
C ASN A 583 15.03 2.08 13.49
N HIS A 584 14.55 1.06 12.78
CA HIS A 584 13.17 0.60 12.81
C HIS A 584 13.06 -0.60 13.74
N VAL A 585 12.09 -0.56 14.66
CA VAL A 585 11.87 -1.59 15.66
C VAL A 585 10.61 -2.37 15.30
N CYS A 586 10.68 -3.70 15.26
CA CYS A 586 9.53 -4.56 15.02
C CYS A 586 9.29 -5.47 16.23
N ASN A 587 8.12 -5.40 16.85
CA ASN A 587 7.73 -6.34 17.90
C ASN A 587 7.32 -7.67 17.27
N TYR A 588 8.17 -8.69 17.40
CA TYR A 588 7.92 -10.00 16.80
C TYR A 588 7.09 -10.90 17.70
N GLN A 589 7.46 -11.01 18.98
CA GLN A 589 6.72 -11.81 19.97
C GLN A 589 6.69 -11.15 21.35
N ALA A 590 5.73 -11.57 22.16
CA ALA A 590 5.62 -11.19 23.55
C ALA A 590 5.26 -12.39 24.44
N GLY A 591 5.88 -12.44 25.62
CA GLY A 591 5.50 -13.31 26.72
C GLY A 591 4.96 -12.44 27.85
N LEU A 592 3.67 -12.53 28.13
CA LEU A 592 2.99 -11.63 29.08
C LEU A 592 2.39 -12.42 30.24
N VAL A 593 2.51 -11.88 31.45
CA VAL A 593 1.88 -12.43 32.65
C VAL A 593 0.47 -11.87 32.77
N TYR A 594 -0.53 -12.68 32.42
CA TYR A 594 -1.93 -12.31 32.57
C TYR A 594 -2.42 -12.65 33.97
N GLY A 595 -2.77 -11.62 34.74
CA GLY A 595 -3.45 -11.76 36.03
C GLY A 595 -4.97 -11.88 35.89
N GLU A 596 -5.64 -12.12 37.01
CA GLU A 596 -7.12 -12.20 37.07
C GLU A 596 -7.79 -10.83 36.87
N ASP A 597 -7.15 -9.74 37.30
CA ASP A 597 -7.70 -8.39 37.12
C ASP A 597 -7.56 -7.94 35.65
N PRO A 598 -8.66 -7.79 34.90
CA PRO A 598 -8.63 -7.36 33.51
C PRO A 598 -8.14 -5.91 33.32
N LYS A 599 -8.02 -5.13 34.40
CA LYS A 599 -7.52 -3.73 34.39
C LYS A 599 -6.00 -3.64 34.34
N LEU A 600 -5.27 -4.71 34.67
CA LEU A 600 -3.81 -4.71 34.65
C LEU A 600 -3.25 -4.56 33.23
N LYS A 601 -3.90 -5.10 32.21
CA LYS A 601 -3.56 -4.88 30.78
C LYS A 601 -2.04 -4.96 30.50
N PRO A 602 -1.35 -6.08 30.82
CA PRO A 602 0.11 -6.20 30.74
C PRO A 602 0.67 -5.76 29.38
N GLY A 603 0.01 -6.14 28.28
CA GLY A 603 0.44 -5.75 26.94
C GLY A 603 0.45 -4.23 26.70
N LEU A 604 -0.54 -3.49 27.21
CA LEU A 604 -0.55 -2.02 27.05
C LEU A 604 0.63 -1.38 27.79
N VAL A 605 0.93 -1.87 28.99
CA VAL A 605 2.02 -1.34 29.82
C VAL A 605 3.38 -1.67 29.20
N CYS A 606 3.61 -2.94 28.84
CA CYS A 606 4.88 -3.36 28.23
C CYS A 606 5.17 -2.61 26.94
N HIS A 607 4.19 -2.51 26.03
CA HIS A 607 4.40 -1.79 24.76
C HIS A 607 4.59 -0.28 24.98
N THR A 608 3.86 0.34 25.90
CA THR A 608 4.04 1.78 26.19
C THR A 608 5.46 2.08 26.69
N LEU A 609 5.98 1.26 27.62
CA LEU A 609 7.35 1.41 28.14
C LEU A 609 8.40 1.12 27.06
N ALA A 610 8.17 0.13 26.20
CA ALA A 610 9.07 -0.17 25.09
C ALA A 610 9.08 0.94 24.03
N ILE A 611 7.94 1.58 23.77
CA ILE A 611 7.85 2.73 22.86
C ILE A 611 8.59 3.93 23.46
N GLU A 612 8.35 4.25 24.73
CA GLU A 612 9.07 5.32 25.43
C GLU A 612 10.59 5.10 25.38
N MET A 613 11.06 3.89 25.70
CA MET A 613 12.45 3.51 25.60
C MET A 613 12.99 3.71 24.17
N ASN A 614 12.25 3.29 23.15
CA ASN A 614 12.70 3.42 21.76
C ASN A 614 12.69 4.87 21.24
N ILE A 615 11.83 5.74 21.77
CA ILE A 615 11.95 7.19 21.54
C ILE A 615 13.25 7.72 22.15
N MET A 616 13.58 7.31 23.39
CA MET A 616 14.83 7.73 24.05
C MET A 616 16.09 7.22 23.31
N LEU A 617 16.02 6.02 22.72
CA LEU A 617 17.10 5.44 21.90
C LEU A 617 17.22 6.10 20.51
N GLY A 618 16.32 6.99 20.13
CA GLY A 618 16.34 7.67 18.83
C GLY A 618 15.91 6.78 17.65
N ASN A 619 15.16 5.70 17.92
CA ASN A 619 14.59 4.88 16.86
C ASN A 619 13.47 5.63 16.12
N LYS A 620 13.25 5.28 14.84
CA LYS A 620 12.34 5.95 13.92
C LYS A 620 10.92 5.41 13.96
N SER A 621 10.74 4.12 14.25
CA SER A 621 9.41 3.51 14.33
C SER A 621 9.37 2.34 15.30
N TYR A 622 8.18 2.07 15.83
CA TYR A 622 7.84 0.86 16.57
C TYR A 622 6.66 0.16 15.87
N ASP A 623 6.96 -0.90 15.12
CA ASP A 623 6.00 -1.69 14.34
C ASP A 623 5.48 -2.86 15.17
N PHE A 624 4.16 -3.02 15.20
CA PHE A 624 3.50 -4.13 15.86
C PHE A 624 3.32 -5.35 14.95
N LEU A 625 3.75 -5.26 13.69
CA LEU A 625 3.60 -6.29 12.67
C LEU A 625 2.13 -6.57 12.34
N MET A 626 1.91 -7.47 11.38
CA MET A 626 0.62 -7.88 10.86
C MET A 626 -0.33 -8.31 11.98
N GLY A 627 -1.59 -7.90 11.87
CA GLY A 627 -2.69 -8.51 12.61
C GLY A 627 -3.73 -7.50 13.03
N ASP A 628 -4.99 -7.83 12.78
CA ASP A 628 -6.12 -6.98 13.15
C ASP A 628 -6.54 -7.23 14.60
N SER A 629 -5.79 -6.64 15.54
CA SER A 629 -6.11 -6.70 16.96
C SER A 629 -6.37 -5.31 17.53
N GLN A 630 -7.31 -5.23 18.47
CA GLN A 630 -7.75 -3.96 19.04
C GLN A 630 -6.60 -3.17 19.69
N TYR A 631 -5.65 -3.84 20.36
CA TYR A 631 -4.55 -3.14 21.04
C TYR A 631 -3.57 -2.52 20.04
N LYS A 632 -3.25 -3.21 18.93
CA LYS A 632 -2.39 -2.67 17.86
C LYS A 632 -2.99 -1.39 17.26
N ARG A 633 -4.30 -1.40 16.96
CA ARG A 633 -5.04 -0.20 16.53
C ARG A 633 -5.04 0.91 17.58
N SER A 634 -5.14 0.55 18.86
CA SER A 634 -5.25 1.53 19.94
C SER A 634 -3.93 2.21 20.29
N LEU A 635 -2.79 1.51 20.09
CA LEU A 635 -1.44 1.96 20.42
C LEU A 635 -0.68 2.56 19.22
N SER A 636 -1.16 2.38 17.99
CA SER A 636 -0.50 2.88 16.79
C SER A 636 -0.88 4.31 16.45
N THR A 637 -0.01 4.97 15.68
CA THR A 637 -0.27 6.29 15.07
C THR A 637 -0.46 6.17 13.56
N GLN A 638 -0.07 5.04 12.98
CA GLN A 638 -0.13 4.77 11.55
C GLN A 638 -0.60 3.33 11.28
N GLU A 639 -1.17 3.11 10.09
CA GLU A 639 -1.61 1.80 9.62
C GLU A 639 -1.35 1.60 8.12
N GLY A 640 -1.04 0.36 7.75
CA GLY A 640 -0.74 -0.05 6.39
C GLY A 640 -1.39 -1.37 6.05
N MET A 641 -1.23 -1.81 4.80
CA MET A 641 -1.68 -3.12 4.33
C MET A 641 -0.48 -3.94 3.89
N MET A 642 -0.51 -5.21 4.25
CA MET A 642 0.44 -6.23 3.86
C MET A 642 -0.26 -7.25 2.97
N TYR A 643 0.43 -7.75 1.95
CA TYR A 643 -0.16 -8.56 0.90
C TYR A 643 0.55 -9.89 0.70
N TRP A 644 -0.23 -10.93 0.38
CA TRP A 644 0.27 -12.24 -0.02
C TRP A 644 -0.07 -12.45 -1.49
N LEU A 645 0.94 -12.26 -2.33
CA LEU A 645 0.82 -12.25 -3.78
C LEU A 645 1.23 -13.59 -4.37
N THR A 646 0.47 -14.04 -5.37
CA THR A 646 0.80 -15.19 -6.21
C THR A 646 0.88 -14.75 -7.65
N LEU A 647 1.99 -15.06 -8.33
CA LEU A 647 2.09 -14.93 -9.78
C LEU A 647 1.92 -16.31 -10.39
N ARG A 648 0.88 -16.50 -11.21
CA ARG A 648 0.52 -17.82 -11.73
C ARG A 648 0.61 -17.89 -13.25
N GLN A 649 1.20 -18.96 -13.77
CA GLN A 649 1.19 -19.24 -15.21
C GLN A 649 -0.21 -19.62 -15.71
N GLN A 650 -0.52 -19.22 -16.95
CA GLN A 650 -1.75 -19.63 -17.63
C GLN A 650 -1.64 -21.08 -18.13
N LYS A 651 -2.00 -22.05 -17.28
CA LYS A 651 -2.11 -23.47 -17.67
C LYS A 651 -3.58 -23.90 -17.69
N VAL A 652 -3.94 -24.74 -18.66
CA VAL A 652 -5.32 -25.25 -18.86
C VAL A 652 -5.90 -25.85 -17.57
N ARG A 653 -5.10 -26.57 -16.78
CA ARG A 653 -5.51 -27.13 -15.48
C ARG A 653 -5.99 -26.08 -14.46
N PHE A 654 -5.50 -24.84 -14.53
CA PHE A 654 -5.95 -23.73 -13.68
C PHE A 654 -7.16 -22.99 -14.24
N GLN A 655 -7.43 -23.08 -15.55
CA GLN A 655 -8.65 -22.54 -16.15
C GLN A 655 -9.88 -23.35 -15.72
N ILE A 656 -9.75 -24.68 -15.65
CA ILE A 656 -10.78 -25.59 -15.12
C ILE A 656 -11.11 -25.23 -13.66
N GLU A 657 -10.11 -24.86 -12.85
CA GLU A 657 -10.30 -24.40 -11.47
C GLU A 657 -11.13 -23.10 -11.39
N ASN A 658 -10.83 -22.12 -12.24
CA ASN A 658 -11.57 -20.85 -12.27
C ASN A 658 -13.04 -21.06 -12.71
N VAL A 659 -13.27 -21.91 -13.71
CA VAL A 659 -14.61 -22.30 -14.17
C VAL A 659 -15.37 -23.04 -13.06
N ALA A 660 -14.72 -23.98 -12.35
CA ALA A 660 -15.32 -24.69 -11.22
C ALA A 660 -15.64 -23.76 -10.04
N LYS A 661 -14.80 -22.77 -9.73
CA LYS A 661 -15.08 -21.73 -8.73
C LYS A 661 -16.26 -20.86 -9.13
N GLN A 662 -16.33 -20.42 -10.38
CA GLN A 662 -17.46 -19.65 -10.89
C GLN A 662 -18.76 -20.48 -10.91
N ALA A 663 -18.69 -21.76 -11.27
CA ALA A 663 -19.81 -22.68 -11.21
C ALA A 663 -20.29 -22.90 -9.77
N ARG A 664 -19.38 -23.08 -8.80
CA ARG A 664 -19.71 -23.21 -7.37
C ARG A 664 -20.32 -21.92 -6.80
N TYR A 665 -19.79 -20.74 -7.17
CA TYR A 665 -20.39 -19.45 -6.79
C TYR A 665 -21.80 -19.29 -7.37
N LYS A 666 -22.01 -19.67 -8.63
CA LYS A 666 -23.33 -19.67 -9.27
C LYS A 666 -24.28 -20.69 -8.62
N LEU A 667 -23.81 -21.87 -8.24
CA LEU A 667 -24.60 -22.88 -7.55
C LEU A 667 -25.03 -22.42 -6.15
N HIS A 668 -24.11 -21.84 -5.37
CA HIS A 668 -24.44 -21.28 -4.05
C HIS A 668 -25.37 -20.07 -4.13
N ALA A 669 -25.25 -19.25 -5.18
CA ALA A 669 -26.18 -18.16 -5.45
C ALA A 669 -27.58 -18.69 -5.83
N ALA A 670 -27.65 -19.75 -6.64
CA ALA A 670 -28.91 -20.39 -7.06
C ALA A 670 -29.64 -21.07 -5.89
N ILE A 671 -28.90 -21.73 -4.99
CA ILE A 671 -29.46 -22.36 -3.78
C ILE A 671 -30.02 -21.31 -2.83
N ARG A 672 -29.34 -20.15 -2.66
CA ARG A 672 -29.86 -19.04 -1.84
C ARG A 672 -31.10 -18.37 -2.42
N THR A 673 -31.31 -18.41 -3.74
CA THR A 673 -32.56 -17.91 -4.34
C THR A 673 -33.73 -18.87 -4.22
N HIS A 674 -33.50 -20.18 -3.97
CA HIS A 674 -34.57 -21.16 -3.76
C HIS A 674 -35.11 -21.12 -2.32
N ASP A 675 -34.27 -20.85 -1.31
CA ASP A 675 -34.71 -20.73 0.10
C ASP A 675 -35.48 -19.44 0.43
N ILE A 676 -35.61 -18.51 -0.51
CA ILE A 676 -36.36 -17.25 -0.34
C ILE A 676 -37.73 -17.31 -1.06
N ALA A 677 -38.01 -18.38 -1.81
CA ALA A 677 -39.25 -18.56 -2.57
C ALA A 677 -40.03 -19.84 -2.20
N GLY A 678 -39.68 -20.49 -1.07
CA GLY A 678 -40.36 -21.66 -0.52
C GLY A 678 -41.20 -21.34 0.70
#